data_AF-A0A1X6WQK8-F1
#
_entry.id   AF-A0A1X6WQK8-F1
#
_cell.length_a   1.000
_cell.length_b   1.000
_cell.length_c   1.000
_cell.angle_alpha   90.00
_cell.angle_beta   90.00
_cell.angle_gamma   90.00
#
_symmetry.space_group_name_H-M   'P 1'
#
loop_
_entity.id
_entity.type
_entity.pdbx_description
1 polymer ?
#
loop_
_entity_poly.entity_id
_entity_poly.type
_entity_poly.pdbx_seq_one_letter_code
_entity_poly.pdbx_strand_id
1 'polypeptide(L)'
;MKKYKKILIPLVIILAIVGGVGFYLNKLSQDGVLNMEDVYATISKLLVYFVPAVIVIALIIISLIVFRKKDKKFKFWLKWESAIALLVTILITANVVLFGPMANLLNLQFSDMPKVNKTTLDKNGKLTEEISKEGTVLLKNTDNFLPLEKDTSKLNVFGWSSTQPVYRGTGSGNVDTSSAVDILGSLENAGFETNKDLAKFYTDYRSDRPEVGMWEQDWTLPEPSGKDYSNDMLKQAKNFSDTALVVISRVGGEGADLPTNMASKDITYKGNKGDFEDGDHFLELSKSEKEMLEVVNKNFENIVVLVNSSNAMELNWIEEYDNIKGALWMAGPGATGFSALGDVLTGKVNPSGKTVDTYVRDLKKTPTWNNFGDFGYEGSDYHFINYVENIYVGYKFYETFYKGNEKGYQEAVQYPFGYGLSYSTFEQKMGNISTTKDGDITFDVTVKNTGETAGKDVVQTYFTPPYTNGGIEKSETNLVAFDKTKLLEPGESEKITIKITNEDLAVYDTKGIGGYLLEEGKYAIQLKGNAHTVLDSKDYVVEKTVAYDENNKRRTDEVAAVNKFTDFAEGEVTYLSRKDNFANYKEVTAKPEKIKLSEATKNGLTNSSDYKIKNNDKDKMPETGVKNKMSLVDLKGLDYDDKKWDKLLDQMTVKDMSNIITYGGYQTVEAKSVDKLQTYDFDGPQGISSFFVETSGTAFPTATMIAATWNIDLAEARGEAVGEEAAQIGISGWYGPAMNIHRSAFAGRNFEYYNGTSLKIISPLASVVRV
;
A
#
# COMPACT_ATOMS: atom_id res chain seq x y z
N MET A 1 41.31 35.54 -31.08
CA MET A 1 40.90 34.22 -30.53
C MET A 1 41.94 33.49 -29.65
N LYS A 2 43.27 33.57 -29.87
CA LYS A 2 44.28 32.90 -28.99
C LYS A 2 44.37 33.43 -27.54
N LYS A 3 43.81 34.60 -27.23
CA LYS A 3 43.92 35.28 -25.91
C LYS A 3 42.89 34.80 -24.88
N TYR A 4 41.77 34.23 -25.30
CA TYR A 4 40.70 33.74 -24.43
C TYR A 4 40.75 32.21 -24.19
N LYS A 5 41.45 31.43 -25.04
CA LYS A 5 41.63 29.97 -24.88
C LYS A 5 42.21 29.54 -23.51
N LYS A 6 43.00 30.39 -22.84
CA LYS A 6 43.64 30.08 -21.54
C LYS A 6 42.71 30.23 -20.33
N ILE A 7 41.59 30.92 -20.49
CA ILE A 7 40.54 31.06 -19.46
C ILE A 7 39.33 30.19 -19.82
N LEU A 8 39.07 30.03 -21.11
CA LEU A 8 37.98 29.22 -21.62
C LEU A 8 38.11 27.73 -21.24
N ILE A 9 39.31 27.15 -21.25
CA ILE A 9 39.47 25.70 -20.99
C ILE A 9 39.16 25.34 -19.51
N PRO A 10 39.71 26.02 -18.48
CA PRO A 10 39.30 25.77 -17.10
C PRO A 10 37.83 26.08 -16.84
N LEU A 11 37.29 27.15 -17.45
CA LEU A 11 35.87 27.51 -17.31
C LEU A 11 34.95 26.47 -17.96
N VAL A 12 35.33 25.91 -19.11
CA VAL A 12 34.62 24.83 -19.80
C VAL A 12 34.73 23.52 -19.03
N ILE A 13 35.86 23.22 -18.37
CA ILE A 13 36.00 22.04 -17.51
C ILE A 13 35.16 22.18 -16.24
N ILE A 14 35.17 23.35 -15.60
CA ILE A 14 34.31 23.63 -14.43
C ILE A 14 32.83 23.59 -14.85
N LEU A 15 32.46 24.20 -15.98
CA LEU A 15 31.09 24.12 -16.52
C LEU A 15 30.72 22.71 -17.00
N ALA A 16 31.67 21.86 -17.40
CA ALA A 16 31.43 20.47 -17.75
C ALA A 16 31.30 19.57 -16.52
N ILE A 17 32.00 19.86 -15.42
CA ILE A 17 31.85 19.16 -14.13
C ILE A 17 30.58 19.61 -13.43
N VAL A 18 30.35 20.92 -13.31
CA VAL A 18 29.11 21.48 -12.74
C VAL A 18 27.91 21.17 -13.64
N GLY A 19 28.08 21.22 -14.96
CA GLY A 19 27.06 20.83 -15.92
C GLY A 19 26.88 19.33 -16.02
N GLY A 20 27.90 18.51 -15.75
CA GLY A 20 27.80 17.04 -15.70
C GLY A 20 27.16 16.55 -14.41
N VAL A 21 27.53 17.13 -13.27
CA VAL A 21 26.86 16.93 -11.97
C VAL A 21 25.45 17.49 -12.04
N GLY A 22 25.26 18.69 -12.59
CA GLY A 22 23.94 19.29 -12.83
C GLY A 22 23.10 18.51 -13.83
N PHE A 23 23.69 17.91 -14.87
CA PHE A 23 23.00 17.05 -15.82
C PHE A 23 22.65 15.71 -15.19
N TYR A 24 23.52 15.12 -14.36
CA TYR A 24 23.24 13.86 -13.68
C TYR A 24 22.22 14.06 -12.55
N LEU A 25 22.29 15.16 -11.81
CA LEU A 25 21.26 15.57 -10.84
C LEU A 25 19.94 15.95 -11.52
N ASN A 26 19.98 16.63 -12.66
CA ASN A 26 18.79 16.91 -13.47
C ASN A 26 18.24 15.64 -14.10
N LYS A 27 19.09 14.67 -14.48
CA LYS A 27 18.66 13.37 -14.98
C LYS A 27 18.05 12.53 -13.86
N LEU A 28 18.67 12.46 -12.68
CA LEU A 28 18.09 11.83 -11.48
C LEU A 28 16.81 12.53 -10.99
N SER A 29 16.68 13.85 -11.24
CA SER A 29 15.47 14.64 -11.00
C SER A 29 14.40 14.42 -12.08
N GLN A 30 14.79 14.13 -13.32
CA GLN A 30 13.89 13.81 -14.44
C GLN A 30 13.47 12.35 -14.44
N ASP A 31 14.30 11.46 -13.90
CA ASP A 31 14.04 10.02 -13.72
C ASP A 31 13.16 9.76 -12.48
N GLY A 32 12.72 10.82 -11.78
CA GLY A 32 11.77 10.72 -10.68
C GLY A 32 12.23 9.79 -9.56
N VAL A 33 13.38 10.07 -8.93
CA VAL A 33 13.87 9.24 -7.80
C VAL A 33 14.18 10.07 -6.55
N LEU A 34 14.23 11.41 -6.62
CA LEU A 34 14.78 12.22 -5.52
C LEU A 34 13.98 13.50 -5.20
N ASN A 35 13.64 13.65 -3.91
CA ASN A 35 13.03 14.86 -3.35
C ASN A 35 13.99 16.04 -3.54
N MET A 36 13.53 17.09 -4.22
CA MET A 36 14.36 18.27 -4.46
C MET A 36 14.78 18.94 -3.15
N GLU A 37 13.98 18.88 -2.09
CA GLU A 37 14.41 19.33 -0.75
C GLU A 37 15.53 18.45 -0.18
N ASP A 38 15.48 17.13 -0.37
CA ASP A 38 16.56 16.22 0.05
C ASP A 38 17.79 16.37 -0.83
N VAL A 39 17.64 16.65 -2.12
CA VAL A 39 18.73 16.99 -3.04
C VAL A 39 19.32 18.33 -2.63
N TYR A 40 18.52 19.35 -2.33
CA TYR A 40 18.99 20.63 -1.83
C TYR A 40 19.65 20.49 -0.45
N ALA A 41 19.10 19.68 0.45
CA ALA A 41 19.69 19.40 1.75
C ALA A 41 21.00 18.63 1.60
N THR A 42 21.07 17.67 0.69
CA THR A 42 22.29 16.91 0.37
C THR A 42 23.33 17.81 -0.25
N ILE A 43 22.99 18.59 -1.28
CA ILE A 43 23.87 19.59 -1.90
C ILE A 43 24.33 20.61 -0.86
N SER A 44 23.42 21.15 -0.04
CA SER A 44 23.74 22.11 1.02
C SER A 44 24.71 21.54 2.05
N LYS A 45 24.51 20.28 2.47
CA LYS A 45 25.46 19.54 3.32
C LYS A 45 26.79 19.28 2.60
N LEU A 46 26.78 19.09 1.28
CA LEU A 46 27.98 18.90 0.46
C LEU A 46 28.77 20.20 0.23
N LEU A 47 28.13 21.38 0.25
CA LEU A 47 28.77 22.68 -0.03
C LEU A 47 29.97 22.98 0.88
N VAL A 48 29.91 22.53 2.15
CA VAL A 48 31.01 22.70 3.11
C VAL A 48 32.31 22.07 2.61
N TYR A 49 32.23 20.94 1.90
CA TYR A 49 33.40 20.24 1.37
C TYR A 49 34.03 20.96 0.16
N PHE A 50 33.31 21.88 -0.49
CA PHE A 50 33.83 22.68 -1.60
C PHE A 50 34.48 24.00 -1.16
N VAL A 51 34.32 24.43 0.10
CA VAL A 51 34.90 25.67 0.64
C VAL A 51 36.42 25.75 0.47
N PRO A 52 37.21 24.69 0.77
CA PRO A 52 38.67 24.71 0.53
C PRO A 52 39.01 24.91 -0.95
N ALA A 53 38.23 24.34 -1.87
CA ALA A 53 38.46 24.50 -3.29
C ALA A 53 38.23 25.94 -3.77
N VAL A 54 37.19 26.60 -3.24
CA VAL A 54 36.91 28.02 -3.50
C VAL A 54 38.06 28.90 -3.02
N ILE A 55 38.63 28.62 -1.84
CA ILE A 55 39.79 29.35 -1.30
C ILE A 55 41.01 29.19 -2.21
N VAL A 56 41.33 27.98 -2.65
CA VAL A 56 42.48 27.73 -3.55
C VAL A 56 42.30 28.43 -4.89
N ILE A 57 41.08 28.40 -5.47
CA ILE A 57 40.77 29.13 -6.72
C ILE A 57 40.98 30.63 -6.53
N ALA A 58 40.53 31.21 -5.41
CA ALA A 58 40.74 32.62 -5.11
C ALA A 58 42.24 32.97 -5.00
N LEU A 59 43.03 32.12 -4.31
CA LEU A 59 44.48 32.30 -4.20
C LEU A 59 45.20 32.20 -5.54
N ILE A 60 44.77 31.30 -6.43
CA ILE A 60 45.28 31.21 -7.80
C ILE A 60 44.99 32.50 -8.56
N ILE A 61 43.75 33.01 -8.51
CA ILE A 61 43.35 34.25 -9.20
C ILE A 61 44.17 35.44 -8.68
N ILE A 62 44.29 35.58 -7.35
CA ILE A 62 45.08 36.63 -6.71
C ILE A 62 46.54 36.54 -7.17
N SER A 63 47.13 35.35 -7.16
CA SER A 63 48.52 35.12 -7.59
C SER A 63 48.73 35.53 -9.05
N LEU A 64 47.81 35.16 -9.94
CA LEU A 64 47.87 35.54 -11.36
C LEU A 64 47.76 37.06 -11.57
N ILE A 65 46.98 37.76 -10.75
CA ILE A 65 46.82 39.23 -10.79
C ILE A 65 48.06 39.92 -10.24
N VAL A 66 48.53 39.53 -9.05
CA VAL A 66 49.68 40.12 -8.35
C VAL A 66 50.95 39.98 -9.19
N PHE A 67 51.18 38.80 -9.77
CA PHE A 67 52.40 38.53 -10.53
C PHE A 67 52.28 38.81 -12.04
N ARG A 68 51.24 39.51 -12.50
CA ARG A 68 51.00 39.80 -13.94
C ARG A 68 52.16 40.51 -14.64
N LYS A 69 52.96 41.30 -13.90
CA LYS A 69 54.08 42.08 -14.41
C LYS A 69 55.43 41.33 -14.43
N LYS A 70 55.51 40.08 -13.94
CA LYS A 70 56.74 39.27 -13.96
C LYS A 70 57.14 38.83 -15.38
N ASP A 71 58.34 38.29 -15.52
CA ASP A 71 58.91 37.85 -16.78
C ASP A 71 58.15 36.63 -17.37
N LYS A 72 58.44 36.29 -18.63
CA LYS A 72 57.71 35.23 -19.34
C LYS A 72 57.95 33.84 -18.73
N LYS A 73 59.14 33.54 -18.21
CA LYS A 73 59.45 32.22 -17.62
C LYS A 73 58.68 32.05 -16.31
N PHE A 74 58.72 33.05 -15.43
CA PHE A 74 57.95 33.03 -14.19
C PHE A 74 56.44 32.88 -14.42
N LYS A 75 55.88 33.62 -15.39
CA LYS A 75 54.45 33.52 -15.72
C LYS A 75 54.06 32.18 -16.37
N PHE A 76 54.99 31.50 -17.03
CA PHE A 76 54.74 30.15 -17.56
C PHE A 76 54.72 29.14 -16.42
N TRP A 77 55.72 29.19 -15.54
CA TRP A 77 55.79 28.38 -14.32
C TRP A 77 54.57 28.57 -13.43
N LEU A 78 54.23 29.81 -13.05
CA LEU A 78 53.07 30.12 -12.20
C LEU A 78 51.76 29.58 -12.76
N LYS A 79 51.58 29.58 -14.10
CA LYS A 79 50.37 29.05 -14.75
C LYS A 79 50.30 27.53 -14.67
N TRP A 80 51.44 26.85 -14.80
CA TRP A 80 51.50 25.40 -14.63
C TRP A 80 51.30 25.00 -13.18
N GLU A 81 51.94 25.67 -12.23
CA GLU A 81 51.68 25.43 -10.80
C GLU A 81 50.23 25.70 -10.43
N SER A 82 49.62 26.76 -10.96
CA SER A 82 48.20 27.04 -10.75
C SER A 82 47.30 25.95 -11.34
N ALA A 83 47.65 25.41 -12.51
CA ALA A 83 46.89 24.32 -13.13
C ALA A 83 47.03 23.02 -12.34
N ILE A 84 48.22 22.72 -11.83
CA ILE A 84 48.48 21.55 -10.97
C ILE A 84 47.74 21.72 -9.64
N ALA A 85 47.84 22.89 -8.99
CA ALA A 85 47.15 23.17 -7.74
C ALA A 85 45.62 23.06 -7.89
N LEU A 86 45.07 23.55 -9.01
CA LEU A 86 43.64 23.41 -9.31
C LEU A 86 43.26 21.93 -9.48
N LEU A 87 44.05 21.16 -10.25
CA LEU A 87 43.80 19.74 -10.46
C LEU A 87 43.86 18.94 -9.14
N VAL A 88 44.90 19.16 -8.33
CA VAL A 88 45.06 18.51 -7.02
C VAL A 88 43.89 18.87 -6.11
N THR A 89 43.46 20.12 -6.10
CA THR A 89 42.32 20.57 -5.30
C THR A 89 41.02 19.90 -5.72
N ILE A 90 40.76 19.80 -7.02
CA ILE A 90 39.59 19.09 -7.56
C ILE A 90 39.64 17.61 -7.14
N LEU A 91 40.81 16.96 -7.29
CA LEU A 91 40.98 15.56 -6.93
C LEU A 91 40.78 15.31 -5.43
N ILE A 92 41.34 16.16 -4.56
CA ILE A 92 41.16 16.06 -3.11
C ILE A 92 39.69 16.29 -2.74
N THR A 93 39.05 17.31 -3.31
CA THR A 93 37.64 17.64 -3.01
C THR A 93 36.73 16.50 -3.47
N ALA A 94 36.92 16.00 -4.69
CA ALA A 94 36.20 14.85 -5.20
C ALA A 94 36.44 13.61 -4.32
N ASN A 95 37.69 13.35 -3.90
CA ASN A 95 38.02 12.23 -3.01
C ASN A 95 37.31 12.36 -1.66
N VAL A 96 37.36 13.53 -1.01
CA VAL A 96 36.69 13.77 0.27
C VAL A 96 35.17 13.61 0.17
N VAL A 97 34.55 14.06 -0.93
CA VAL A 97 33.11 13.91 -1.15
C VAL A 97 32.74 12.45 -1.40
N LEU A 98 33.45 11.76 -2.30
CA LEU A 98 33.18 10.38 -2.71
C LEU A 98 33.43 9.38 -1.57
N PHE A 99 34.52 9.55 -0.80
CA PHE A 99 34.89 8.65 0.29
C PHE A 99 34.42 9.12 1.67
N GLY A 100 33.78 10.29 1.75
CA GLY A 100 33.16 10.81 2.97
C GLY A 100 31.64 10.69 2.91
N PRO A 101 30.89 11.80 2.73
CA PRO A 101 29.43 11.81 2.85
C PRO A 101 28.71 10.92 1.82
N MET A 102 29.29 10.68 0.64
CA MET A 102 28.65 9.86 -0.41
C MET A 102 29.06 8.39 -0.36
N ALA A 103 30.02 8.00 0.48
CA ALA A 103 30.62 6.66 0.44
C ALA A 103 29.57 5.55 0.61
N ASN A 104 28.67 5.70 1.58
CA ASN A 104 27.65 4.68 1.87
C ASN A 104 26.61 4.54 0.75
N LEU A 105 26.18 5.66 0.14
CA LEU A 105 25.24 5.64 -0.99
C LEU A 105 25.89 5.05 -2.26
N LEU A 106 27.15 5.39 -2.53
CA LEU A 106 27.89 4.82 -3.66
C LEU A 106 28.15 3.34 -3.47
N ASN A 107 28.53 2.92 -2.26
CA ASN A 107 28.68 1.50 -1.94
C ASN A 107 27.37 0.74 -2.18
N LEU A 108 26.24 1.31 -1.76
CA LEU A 108 24.92 0.74 -2.05
C LEU A 108 24.69 0.63 -3.56
N GLN A 109 24.82 1.73 -4.31
CA GLN A 109 24.59 1.78 -5.76
C GLN A 109 25.47 0.81 -6.57
N PHE A 110 26.71 0.58 -6.14
CA PHE A 110 27.67 -0.30 -6.80
C PHE A 110 27.79 -1.68 -6.14
N SER A 111 26.86 -2.02 -5.24
CA SER A 111 26.84 -3.36 -4.64
C SER A 111 26.53 -4.41 -5.70
N ASP A 112 27.41 -5.39 -5.84
CA ASP A 112 27.20 -6.55 -6.71
C ASP A 112 26.30 -7.55 -5.96
N MET A 113 25.00 -7.38 -6.13
CA MET A 113 24.00 -8.22 -5.47
C MET A 113 23.68 -9.43 -6.35
N PRO A 114 23.61 -10.64 -5.77
CA PRO A 114 23.08 -11.79 -6.48
C PRO A 114 21.66 -11.52 -6.99
N LYS A 115 21.26 -12.27 -8.01
CA LYS A 115 19.87 -12.28 -8.49
C LYS A 115 19.14 -13.49 -7.90
N VAL A 116 17.83 -13.35 -7.70
CA VAL A 116 16.98 -14.50 -7.36
C VAL A 116 17.11 -15.54 -8.47
N ASN A 117 17.32 -16.80 -8.09
CA ASN A 117 17.49 -17.85 -9.07
C ASN A 117 16.17 -18.19 -9.78
N LYS A 118 16.26 -18.70 -11.01
CA LYS A 118 15.08 -19.00 -11.83
C LYS A 118 14.12 -20.00 -11.18
N THR A 119 14.63 -21.03 -10.50
CA THR A 119 13.78 -22.02 -9.82
C THR A 119 12.89 -21.38 -8.75
N THR A 120 13.42 -20.39 -8.04
CA THR A 120 12.69 -19.63 -7.02
C THR A 120 11.67 -18.71 -7.65
N LEU A 121 12.04 -17.98 -8.71
CA LEU A 121 11.10 -17.15 -9.48
C LEU A 121 9.96 -17.99 -10.08
N ASP A 122 10.24 -19.15 -10.66
CA ASP A 122 9.22 -20.05 -11.22
C ASP A 122 8.28 -20.59 -10.12
N LYS A 123 8.82 -20.90 -8.94
CA LYS A 123 8.02 -21.33 -7.77
C LYS A 123 7.13 -20.20 -7.26
N ASN A 124 7.69 -19.00 -7.11
CA ASN A 124 6.98 -17.83 -6.58
C ASN A 124 5.98 -17.26 -7.59
N GLY A 125 6.23 -17.44 -8.90
CA GLY A 125 5.26 -17.22 -9.96
C GLY A 125 4.02 -18.11 -9.82
N LYS A 126 4.18 -19.39 -9.46
CA LYS A 126 3.02 -20.26 -9.17
C LYS A 126 2.27 -19.81 -7.92
N LEU A 127 2.98 -19.40 -6.87
CA LEU A 127 2.33 -18.85 -5.67
C LEU A 127 1.52 -17.59 -6.01
N THR A 128 2.06 -16.71 -6.86
CA THR A 128 1.37 -15.52 -7.37
C THR A 128 0.10 -15.87 -8.14
N GLU A 129 0.12 -16.93 -8.95
CA GLU A 129 -1.07 -17.48 -9.60
C GLU A 129 -2.08 -18.02 -8.59
N GLU A 130 -1.67 -18.83 -7.60
CA GLU A 130 -2.57 -19.40 -6.60
C GLU A 130 -3.25 -18.34 -5.72
N ILE A 131 -2.49 -17.32 -5.29
CA ILE A 131 -3.06 -16.15 -4.59
C ILE A 131 -4.10 -15.47 -5.48
N SER A 132 -3.84 -15.34 -6.78
CA SER A 132 -4.76 -14.65 -7.69
C SER A 132 -6.02 -15.48 -7.99
N LYS A 133 -5.90 -16.81 -8.08
CA LYS A 133 -7.03 -17.75 -8.19
C LYS A 133 -7.96 -17.67 -7.00
N GLU A 134 -7.40 -17.60 -5.79
CA GLU A 134 -8.19 -17.49 -4.55
C GLU A 134 -8.64 -16.07 -4.21
N GLY A 135 -7.96 -15.04 -4.70
CA GLY A 135 -8.27 -13.64 -4.45
C GLY A 135 -9.23 -13.01 -5.46
N THR A 136 -9.48 -13.68 -6.60
CA THR A 136 -10.47 -13.21 -7.58
C THR A 136 -11.87 -13.32 -6.99
N VAL A 137 -12.61 -12.21 -6.98
CA VAL A 137 -13.95 -12.12 -6.40
C VAL A 137 -15.00 -12.08 -7.49
N LEU A 138 -15.95 -13.01 -7.43
CA LEU A 138 -17.13 -12.98 -8.29
C LEU A 138 -18.17 -12.03 -7.67
N LEU A 139 -18.41 -10.90 -8.32
CA LEU A 139 -19.31 -9.85 -7.86
C LEU A 139 -20.76 -10.05 -8.35
N LYS A 140 -20.92 -10.53 -9.58
CA LYS A 140 -22.23 -10.79 -10.20
C LYS A 140 -22.14 -12.04 -11.05
N ASN A 141 -23.18 -12.88 -11.00
CA ASN A 141 -23.33 -14.03 -11.87
C ASN A 141 -24.82 -14.34 -12.10
N THR A 142 -25.43 -13.64 -13.05
CA THR A 142 -26.85 -13.84 -13.39
C THR A 142 -27.00 -15.10 -14.24
N ASP A 143 -28.06 -15.88 -13.99
CA ASP A 143 -28.39 -17.12 -14.71
C ASP A 143 -27.27 -18.16 -14.72
N ASN A 144 -26.34 -18.11 -13.76
CA ASN A 144 -25.11 -18.92 -13.72
C ASN A 144 -24.30 -18.83 -15.02
N PHE A 145 -24.24 -17.64 -15.64
CA PHE A 145 -23.54 -17.41 -16.90
C PHE A 145 -22.03 -17.70 -16.84
N LEU A 146 -21.41 -17.48 -15.68
CA LEU A 146 -20.05 -17.92 -15.39
C LEU A 146 -20.06 -19.22 -14.57
N PRO A 147 -19.15 -20.18 -14.85
CA PRO A 147 -18.11 -20.11 -15.87
C PRO A 147 -18.69 -20.16 -17.29
N LEU A 148 -17.96 -19.64 -18.27
CA LEU A 148 -18.39 -19.63 -19.66
C LEU A 148 -18.57 -21.06 -20.17
N GLU A 149 -19.61 -21.26 -20.98
CA GLU A 149 -19.90 -22.55 -21.61
C GLU A 149 -18.70 -23.06 -22.43
N LYS A 150 -18.50 -24.38 -22.44
CA LYS A 150 -17.30 -25.01 -23.05
C LYS A 150 -17.15 -24.74 -24.55
N ASP A 151 -18.24 -24.42 -25.24
CA ASP A 151 -18.25 -24.08 -26.66
C ASP A 151 -17.96 -22.58 -26.92
N THR A 152 -18.01 -21.74 -25.88
CA THR A 152 -17.52 -20.36 -25.94
C THR A 152 -16.00 -20.37 -26.08
N SER A 153 -15.53 -20.29 -27.32
CA SER A 153 -14.10 -20.32 -27.66
C SER A 153 -13.57 -18.98 -28.16
N LYS A 154 -14.44 -17.97 -28.33
CA LYS A 154 -14.08 -16.65 -28.87
C LYS A 154 -14.61 -15.53 -27.98
N LEU A 155 -13.77 -14.54 -27.70
CA LEU A 155 -14.14 -13.39 -26.87
C LEU A 155 -13.75 -12.07 -27.54
N ASN A 156 -14.69 -11.13 -27.58
CA ASN A 156 -14.36 -9.73 -27.83
C ASN A 156 -13.94 -9.09 -26.50
N VAL A 157 -12.71 -8.56 -26.43
CA VAL A 157 -12.22 -7.88 -25.23
C VAL A 157 -12.24 -6.38 -25.47
N PHE A 158 -13.08 -5.68 -24.71
CA PHE A 158 -13.27 -4.24 -24.75
C PHE A 158 -12.66 -3.57 -23.51
N GLY A 159 -12.43 -2.26 -23.62
CA GLY A 159 -11.73 -1.44 -22.64
C GLY A 159 -10.25 -1.35 -22.96
N TRP A 160 -9.71 -0.14 -23.03
CA TRP A 160 -8.28 0.08 -23.29
C TRP A 160 -7.39 -0.62 -22.25
N SER A 161 -7.87 -0.69 -21.00
CA SER A 161 -7.12 -1.38 -19.94
C SER A 161 -6.96 -2.89 -20.19
N SER A 162 -7.63 -3.49 -21.18
CA SER A 162 -7.41 -4.88 -21.59
C SER A 162 -6.02 -5.12 -22.19
N THR A 163 -5.44 -4.12 -22.87
CA THR A 163 -4.09 -4.20 -23.43
C THR A 163 -3.03 -3.57 -22.52
N GLN A 164 -3.45 -2.79 -21.53
CA GLN A 164 -2.60 -2.10 -20.57
C GLN A 164 -3.09 -2.29 -19.13
N PRO A 165 -3.19 -3.53 -18.60
CA PRO A 165 -3.80 -3.76 -17.29
C PRO A 165 -2.96 -3.25 -16.11
N VAL A 166 -3.56 -3.27 -14.91
CA VAL A 166 -2.92 -2.87 -13.65
C VAL A 166 -2.47 -4.11 -12.89
N TYR A 167 -1.17 -4.38 -12.93
CA TYR A 167 -0.51 -5.48 -12.19
C TYR A 167 -0.24 -5.14 -10.72
N ARG A 168 -0.08 -3.86 -10.45
CA ARG A 168 0.51 -3.30 -9.24
C ARG A 168 0.14 -1.83 -9.06
N GLY A 169 0.45 -1.28 -7.88
CA GLY A 169 0.54 0.17 -7.72
C GLY A 169 1.89 0.73 -8.17
N THR A 170 2.09 1.99 -7.83
CA THR A 170 3.24 2.81 -8.19
C THR A 170 4.02 3.26 -6.94
N GLY A 171 5.25 3.76 -7.09
CA GLY A 171 6.10 4.24 -5.98
C GLY A 171 7.00 3.17 -5.40
N SER A 172 7.33 3.26 -4.10
CA SER A 172 8.18 2.29 -3.37
C SER A 172 7.66 0.85 -3.44
N GLY A 173 6.35 0.65 -3.47
CA GLY A 173 5.73 -0.67 -3.65
C GLY A 173 5.84 -1.28 -5.07
N ASN A 174 6.53 -0.63 -6.00
CA ASN A 174 6.71 -1.09 -7.38
C ASN A 174 7.64 -2.32 -7.47
N VAL A 175 7.33 -3.23 -8.39
CA VAL A 175 8.07 -4.44 -8.75
C VAL A 175 8.13 -4.61 -10.27
N ASP A 176 9.13 -5.33 -10.78
CA ASP A 176 9.29 -5.56 -12.23
C ASP A 176 8.19 -6.48 -12.78
N THR A 177 7.42 -5.96 -13.73
CA THR A 177 6.32 -6.67 -14.42
C THR A 177 6.54 -6.74 -15.93
N SER A 178 7.77 -6.54 -16.41
CA SER A 178 8.11 -6.55 -17.85
C SER A 178 7.86 -7.90 -18.55
N SER A 179 7.82 -8.98 -17.77
CA SER A 179 7.54 -10.35 -18.23
C SER A 179 6.16 -10.86 -17.74
N ALA A 180 5.29 -9.95 -17.29
CA ALA A 180 4.00 -10.33 -16.74
C ALA A 180 3.08 -10.96 -17.79
N VAL A 181 2.24 -11.89 -17.34
CA VAL A 181 1.15 -12.45 -18.14
C VAL A 181 0.05 -11.40 -18.21
N ASP A 182 -0.24 -10.89 -19.41
CA ASP A 182 -1.34 -9.94 -19.61
C ASP A 182 -2.72 -10.64 -19.73
N ILE A 183 -3.79 -9.85 -19.79
CA ILE A 183 -5.16 -10.36 -19.89
C ILE A 183 -5.37 -11.19 -21.15
N LEU A 184 -4.91 -10.71 -22.31
CA LEU A 184 -5.11 -11.39 -23.59
C LEU A 184 -4.34 -12.71 -23.64
N GLY A 185 -3.11 -12.72 -23.16
CA GLY A 185 -2.27 -13.91 -23.00
C GLY A 185 -2.87 -14.91 -22.00
N SER A 186 -3.47 -14.45 -20.91
CA SER A 186 -4.22 -15.35 -20.01
C SER A 186 -5.39 -16.03 -20.73
N LEU A 187 -6.17 -15.29 -21.51
CA LEU A 187 -7.30 -15.83 -22.27
C LEU A 187 -6.84 -16.83 -23.33
N GLU A 188 -5.77 -16.51 -24.08
CA GLU A 188 -5.16 -17.42 -25.06
C GLU A 188 -4.65 -18.71 -24.39
N ASN A 189 -3.98 -18.60 -23.24
CA ASN A 189 -3.51 -19.76 -22.47
C ASN A 189 -4.65 -20.65 -21.96
N ALA A 190 -5.82 -20.06 -21.69
CA ALA A 190 -7.03 -20.78 -21.31
C ALA A 190 -7.81 -21.36 -22.52
N GLY A 191 -7.34 -21.10 -23.75
CA GLY A 191 -7.92 -21.65 -24.98
C GLY A 191 -8.92 -20.74 -25.68
N PHE A 192 -9.07 -19.48 -25.27
CA PHE A 192 -9.90 -18.51 -25.97
C PHE A 192 -9.14 -17.87 -27.14
N GLU A 193 -9.81 -17.69 -28.28
CA GLU A 193 -9.37 -16.81 -29.35
C GLU A 193 -9.91 -15.40 -29.08
N THR A 194 -9.03 -14.39 -29.06
CA THR A 194 -9.42 -12.99 -28.85
C THR A 194 -9.43 -12.20 -30.17
N ASN A 195 -10.27 -11.18 -30.25
CA ASN A 195 -10.36 -10.32 -31.43
C ASN A 195 -9.12 -9.41 -31.54
N LYS A 196 -8.20 -9.77 -32.45
CA LYS A 196 -6.93 -9.07 -32.64
C LYS A 196 -7.07 -7.65 -33.19
N ASP A 197 -8.15 -7.37 -33.93
CA ASP A 197 -8.40 -6.03 -34.45
C ASP A 197 -8.82 -5.06 -33.32
N LEU A 198 -9.57 -5.55 -32.33
CA LEU A 198 -9.87 -4.78 -31.10
C LEU A 198 -8.61 -4.55 -30.26
N ALA A 199 -7.78 -5.58 -30.06
CA ALA A 199 -6.53 -5.42 -29.32
C ALA A 199 -5.59 -4.40 -30.00
N LYS A 200 -5.50 -4.45 -31.35
CA LYS A 200 -4.75 -3.49 -32.14
C LYS A 200 -5.34 -2.08 -32.02
N PHE A 201 -6.66 -1.92 -32.08
CA PHE A 201 -7.33 -0.64 -31.92
C PHE A 201 -6.95 0.05 -30.60
N TYR A 202 -6.99 -0.66 -29.47
CA TYR A 202 -6.61 -0.10 -28.18
C TYR A 202 -5.12 0.21 -28.08
N THR A 203 -4.25 -0.67 -28.59
CA THR A 203 -2.79 -0.45 -28.56
C THR A 203 -2.36 0.72 -29.46
N ASP A 204 -3.00 0.88 -30.62
CA ASP A 204 -2.79 2.02 -31.52
C ASP A 204 -3.31 3.33 -30.93
N TYR A 205 -4.38 3.26 -30.13
CA TYR A 205 -4.91 4.42 -29.41
C TYR A 205 -3.91 4.92 -28.36
N ARG A 206 -3.42 4.01 -27.51
CA ARG A 206 -2.30 4.28 -26.59
C ARG A 206 -1.63 2.98 -26.14
N SER A 207 -0.30 2.93 -26.17
CA SER A 207 0.50 1.74 -25.83
C SER A 207 1.14 1.78 -24.45
N ASP A 208 0.96 2.86 -23.71
CA ASP A 208 1.56 3.11 -22.40
C ASP A 208 0.50 3.51 -21.37
N ARG A 209 0.67 3.08 -20.12
CA ARG A 209 -0.17 3.51 -19.01
C ARG A 209 0.34 4.83 -18.42
N PRO A 210 -0.54 5.83 -18.21
CA PRO A 210 -0.21 7.04 -17.46
C PRO A 210 0.45 6.74 -16.11
N GLU A 211 1.50 7.50 -15.78
CA GLU A 211 2.23 7.34 -14.53
C GLU A 211 1.56 8.14 -13.40
N VAL A 212 1.31 7.47 -12.28
CA VAL A 212 0.78 8.09 -11.05
C VAL A 212 1.70 7.74 -9.90
N GLY A 213 2.70 8.57 -9.63
CA GLY A 213 3.68 8.35 -8.57
C GLY A 213 4.19 9.66 -7.96
N MET A 214 5.29 9.55 -7.20
CA MET A 214 5.83 10.66 -6.42
C MET A 214 6.30 11.84 -7.29
N TRP A 215 6.61 11.61 -8.57
CA TRP A 215 7.24 12.61 -9.44
C TRP A 215 6.42 12.99 -10.67
N GLU A 216 5.59 12.08 -11.16
CA GLU A 216 4.61 12.35 -12.23
C GLU A 216 3.24 11.86 -11.79
N GLN A 217 2.21 12.68 -12.02
CA GLN A 217 0.84 12.38 -11.64
C GLN A 217 -0.09 12.63 -12.84
N ASP A 218 0.01 11.78 -13.86
CA ASP A 218 -0.89 11.78 -15.02
C ASP A 218 -2.12 10.89 -14.71
N TRP A 219 -3.23 11.51 -14.34
CA TRP A 219 -4.48 10.83 -13.97
C TRP A 219 -5.36 10.49 -15.19
N THR A 220 -4.79 10.47 -16.40
CA THR A 220 -5.54 10.15 -17.61
C THR A 220 -6.16 8.75 -17.55
N LEU A 221 -7.42 8.62 -17.94
CA LEU A 221 -8.06 7.37 -18.30
C LEU A 221 -8.17 7.31 -19.83
N PRO A 222 -7.23 6.67 -20.55
CA PRO A 222 -7.14 6.75 -22.00
C PRO A 222 -8.10 5.74 -22.67
N GLU A 223 -9.39 5.88 -22.39
CA GLU A 223 -10.44 5.09 -23.04
C GLU A 223 -10.91 5.77 -24.34
N PRO A 224 -10.96 5.07 -25.49
CA PRO A 224 -11.61 5.58 -26.69
C PRO A 224 -13.08 5.94 -26.44
N SER A 225 -13.53 7.04 -27.04
CA SER A 225 -14.92 7.48 -26.96
C SER A 225 -15.84 6.66 -27.87
N GLY A 226 -17.16 6.72 -27.67
CA GLY A 226 -18.12 5.91 -28.43
C GLY A 226 -18.06 6.13 -29.95
N LYS A 227 -17.67 7.32 -30.39
CA LYS A 227 -17.49 7.68 -31.82
C LYS A 227 -16.25 7.04 -32.46
N ASP A 228 -15.28 6.58 -31.68
CA ASP A 228 -14.05 5.97 -32.18
C ASP A 228 -14.29 4.52 -32.60
N TYR A 229 -15.36 3.90 -32.10
CA TYR A 229 -15.84 2.57 -32.51
C TYR A 229 -16.60 2.65 -33.84
N SER A 230 -15.92 2.33 -34.94
CA SER A 230 -16.57 2.33 -36.26
C SER A 230 -17.64 1.23 -36.38
N ASN A 231 -18.69 1.50 -37.18
CA ASN A 231 -19.74 0.52 -37.44
C ASN A 231 -19.20 -0.80 -38.02
N ASP A 232 -18.15 -0.74 -38.84
CA ASP A 232 -17.57 -1.95 -39.45
C ASP A 232 -16.75 -2.76 -38.43
N MET A 233 -16.03 -2.09 -37.52
CA MET A 233 -15.38 -2.75 -36.38
C MET A 233 -16.39 -3.47 -35.50
N LEU A 234 -17.52 -2.81 -35.16
CA LEU A 234 -18.56 -3.42 -34.33
C LEU A 234 -19.25 -4.61 -35.02
N LYS A 235 -19.51 -4.52 -36.33
CA LYS A 235 -20.00 -5.66 -37.12
C LYS A 235 -19.01 -6.81 -37.13
N GLN A 236 -17.72 -6.53 -37.32
CA GLN A 236 -16.66 -7.55 -37.28
C GLN A 236 -16.55 -8.20 -35.91
N ALA A 237 -16.60 -7.41 -34.83
CA ALA A 237 -16.61 -7.92 -33.46
C ALA A 237 -17.83 -8.82 -33.20
N LYS A 238 -19.03 -8.40 -33.61
CA LYS A 238 -20.24 -9.23 -33.48
C LYS A 238 -20.17 -10.52 -34.31
N ASN A 239 -19.61 -10.46 -35.52
CA ASN A 239 -19.38 -11.66 -36.33
C ASN A 239 -18.32 -12.59 -35.72
N PHE A 240 -17.40 -12.05 -34.91
CA PHE A 240 -16.34 -12.81 -34.27
C PHE A 240 -16.83 -13.60 -33.05
N SER A 241 -17.66 -12.98 -32.20
CA SER A 241 -18.28 -13.61 -31.03
C SER A 241 -19.48 -12.79 -30.54
N ASP A 242 -20.49 -13.43 -29.98
CA ASP A 242 -21.59 -12.77 -29.26
C ASP A 242 -21.25 -12.49 -27.78
N THR A 243 -20.11 -12.98 -27.28
CA THR A 243 -19.64 -12.77 -25.90
C THR A 243 -18.56 -11.69 -25.84
N ALA A 244 -18.72 -10.77 -24.89
CA ALA A 244 -17.80 -9.67 -24.64
C ALA A 244 -17.25 -9.71 -23.21
N LEU A 245 -15.97 -9.42 -23.05
CA LEU A 245 -15.32 -9.10 -21.79
C LEU A 245 -14.96 -7.60 -21.79
N VAL A 246 -15.45 -6.85 -20.81
CA VAL A 246 -15.14 -5.42 -20.65
C VAL A 246 -14.18 -5.25 -19.47
N VAL A 247 -13.07 -4.55 -19.68
CA VAL A 247 -12.05 -4.32 -18.64
C VAL A 247 -12.06 -2.86 -18.22
N ILE A 248 -12.34 -2.60 -16.93
CA ILE A 248 -12.25 -1.27 -16.31
C ILE A 248 -11.14 -1.32 -15.26
N SER A 249 -10.25 -0.32 -15.24
CA SER A 249 -9.10 -0.34 -14.32
C SER A 249 -8.81 1.01 -13.68
N ARG A 250 -8.29 0.97 -12.45
CA ARG A 250 -7.81 2.14 -11.71
C ARG A 250 -6.49 1.80 -11.03
N VAL A 251 -5.57 2.75 -11.04
CA VAL A 251 -4.25 2.64 -10.42
C VAL A 251 -4.13 3.67 -9.29
N GLY A 252 -3.45 3.27 -8.22
CA GLY A 252 -3.01 4.15 -7.14
C GLY A 252 -1.49 4.10 -7.00
N GLY A 253 -0.92 5.11 -6.34
CA GLY A 253 0.52 5.22 -6.14
C GLY A 253 0.88 6.08 -4.93
N GLU A 254 2.16 6.04 -4.59
CA GLU A 254 2.75 6.92 -3.60
C GLU A 254 2.87 8.37 -4.10
N GLY A 255 2.73 9.33 -3.20
CA GLY A 255 2.94 10.75 -3.47
C GLY A 255 1.69 11.56 -3.82
N ALA A 256 0.55 10.90 -4.09
CA ALA A 256 -0.74 11.57 -4.17
C ALA A 256 -1.93 10.63 -3.91
N ASP A 257 -2.97 11.20 -3.34
CA ASP A 257 -4.28 10.58 -3.26
C ASP A 257 -5.04 10.70 -4.59
N LEU A 258 -5.95 9.77 -4.83
CA LEU A 258 -6.77 9.74 -6.03
C LEU A 258 -7.65 11.00 -6.10
N PRO A 259 -7.78 11.65 -7.28
CA PRO A 259 -8.52 12.89 -7.39
C PRO A 259 -10.00 12.74 -7.06
N THR A 260 -10.48 13.59 -6.15
CA THR A 260 -11.92 13.74 -5.83
C THR A 260 -12.64 14.73 -6.76
N ASN A 261 -11.89 15.44 -7.61
CA ASN A 261 -12.41 16.25 -8.71
C ASN A 261 -11.40 16.24 -9.88
N MET A 262 -11.71 15.48 -10.92
CA MET A 262 -10.88 15.32 -12.12
C MET A 262 -10.80 16.59 -12.98
N ALA A 263 -11.79 17.49 -12.87
CA ALA A 263 -11.80 18.77 -13.58
C ALA A 263 -11.00 19.88 -12.87
N SER A 264 -10.43 19.59 -11.69
CA SER A 264 -9.62 20.56 -10.93
C SER A 264 -8.36 20.97 -11.71
N LYS A 265 -7.95 22.22 -11.55
CA LYS A 265 -6.80 22.81 -12.27
C LYS A 265 -5.46 22.20 -11.88
N ASP A 266 -5.39 21.62 -10.69
CA ASP A 266 -4.16 21.04 -10.13
C ASP A 266 -3.98 19.57 -10.52
N ILE A 267 -4.96 19.01 -11.25
CA ILE A 267 -4.91 17.64 -11.77
C ILE A 267 -4.32 17.65 -13.18
N THR A 268 -3.23 16.90 -13.38
CA THR A 268 -2.70 16.65 -14.72
C THR A 268 -3.51 15.53 -15.36
N TYR A 269 -4.24 15.89 -16.41
CA TYR A 269 -5.03 15.00 -17.24
C TYR A 269 -4.80 15.39 -18.71
N LYS A 270 -4.25 14.46 -19.50
CA LYS A 270 -3.85 14.62 -20.90
C LYS A 270 -4.70 13.74 -21.84
N GLY A 271 -5.98 13.53 -21.51
CA GLY A 271 -6.91 12.65 -22.23
C GLY A 271 -8.00 13.35 -23.02
N ASN A 272 -9.08 12.61 -23.33
CA ASN A 272 -10.28 13.11 -24.01
C ASN A 272 -10.82 14.38 -23.31
N LYS A 273 -10.80 15.52 -24.02
CA LYS A 273 -11.29 16.78 -23.45
C LYS A 273 -12.80 16.66 -23.15
N GLY A 274 -13.19 16.90 -21.90
CA GLY A 274 -14.58 16.82 -21.44
C GLY A 274 -15.03 15.41 -21.05
N ASP A 275 -14.09 14.54 -20.70
CA ASP A 275 -14.38 13.18 -20.19
C ASP A 275 -14.91 13.17 -18.76
N PHE A 276 -14.69 14.27 -18.04
CA PHE A 276 -15.12 14.54 -16.68
C PHE A 276 -15.75 15.93 -16.60
N GLU A 277 -16.86 16.04 -15.90
CA GLU A 277 -17.49 17.30 -15.49
C GLU A 277 -16.95 17.78 -14.14
N ASP A 278 -17.28 19.01 -13.76
CA ASP A 278 -16.87 19.55 -12.46
C ASP A 278 -17.53 18.77 -11.32
N GLY A 279 -16.69 18.20 -10.45
CA GLY A 279 -17.13 17.36 -9.34
C GLY A 279 -17.13 15.85 -9.64
N ASP A 280 -16.80 15.42 -10.87
CA ASP A 280 -16.57 14.01 -11.16
C ASP A 280 -15.22 13.56 -10.59
N HIS A 281 -15.16 12.37 -9.98
CA HIS A 281 -13.95 11.86 -9.34
C HIS A 281 -13.31 10.68 -10.08
N PHE A 282 -12.08 10.33 -9.72
CA PHE A 282 -11.34 9.27 -10.41
C PHE A 282 -11.94 7.86 -10.23
N LEU A 283 -12.74 7.63 -9.18
CA LEU A 283 -13.33 6.34 -8.83
C LEU A 283 -14.78 6.16 -9.34
N GLU A 284 -15.24 7.02 -10.26
CA GLU A 284 -16.46 6.81 -11.05
C GLU A 284 -16.08 6.57 -12.52
N LEU A 285 -17.02 6.12 -13.34
CA LEU A 285 -16.79 5.93 -14.77
C LEU A 285 -16.62 7.28 -15.47
N SER A 286 -15.61 7.38 -16.32
CA SER A 286 -15.47 8.52 -17.23
C SER A 286 -16.57 8.49 -18.31
N LYS A 287 -16.77 9.62 -18.99
CA LYS A 287 -17.72 9.69 -20.10
C LYS A 287 -17.39 8.69 -21.21
N SER A 288 -16.12 8.51 -21.57
CA SER A 288 -15.67 7.59 -22.62
C SER A 288 -15.90 6.14 -22.21
N GLU A 289 -15.68 5.80 -20.94
CA GLU A 289 -16.02 4.47 -20.40
C GLU A 289 -17.54 4.20 -20.44
N LYS A 290 -18.37 5.20 -20.07
CA LYS A 290 -19.83 5.14 -20.20
C LYS A 290 -20.25 4.93 -21.66
N GLU A 291 -19.69 5.70 -22.59
CA GLU A 291 -19.97 5.58 -24.03
C GLU A 291 -19.54 4.21 -24.60
N MET A 292 -18.39 3.67 -24.16
CA MET A 292 -17.98 2.31 -24.50
C MET A 292 -19.01 1.30 -23.99
N LEU A 293 -19.43 1.39 -22.74
CA LEU A 293 -20.44 0.48 -22.18
C LEU A 293 -21.76 0.56 -22.95
N GLU A 294 -22.21 1.75 -23.35
CA GLU A 294 -23.40 1.90 -24.21
C GLU A 294 -23.21 1.18 -25.56
N VAL A 295 -22.05 1.34 -26.20
CA VAL A 295 -21.72 0.68 -27.47
C VAL A 295 -21.71 -0.84 -27.32
N VAL A 296 -21.06 -1.37 -26.28
CA VAL A 296 -20.97 -2.82 -26.04
C VAL A 296 -22.35 -3.39 -25.72
N ASN A 297 -23.10 -2.79 -24.78
CA ASN A 297 -24.44 -3.25 -24.40
C ASN A 297 -25.43 -3.21 -25.57
N LYS A 298 -25.31 -2.26 -26.51
CA LYS A 298 -26.14 -2.22 -27.70
C LYS A 298 -25.88 -3.36 -28.70
N ASN A 299 -24.68 -3.93 -28.69
CA ASN A 299 -24.25 -4.89 -29.71
C ASN A 299 -24.15 -6.33 -29.20
N PHE A 300 -23.92 -6.53 -27.89
CA PHE A 300 -23.68 -7.82 -27.26
C PHE A 300 -24.67 -8.07 -26.12
N GLU A 301 -25.16 -9.31 -26.02
CA GLU A 301 -26.13 -9.75 -24.99
C GLU A 301 -25.43 -10.45 -23.80
N ASN A 302 -24.21 -10.96 -24.04
CA ASN A 302 -23.46 -11.78 -23.10
C ASN A 302 -22.18 -11.03 -22.69
N ILE A 303 -22.28 -10.17 -21.67
CA ILE A 303 -21.17 -9.33 -21.22
C ILE A 303 -20.68 -9.78 -19.85
N VAL A 304 -19.36 -9.94 -19.74
CA VAL A 304 -18.64 -10.07 -18.47
C VAL A 304 -17.84 -8.80 -18.25
N VAL A 305 -17.84 -8.29 -17.02
CA VAL A 305 -17.00 -7.16 -16.62
C VAL A 305 -15.84 -7.67 -15.76
N LEU A 306 -14.63 -7.22 -16.04
CA LEU A 306 -13.47 -7.33 -15.15
C LEU A 306 -13.13 -5.95 -14.59
N VAL A 307 -13.29 -5.80 -13.27
CA VAL A 307 -12.84 -4.63 -12.51
C VAL A 307 -11.43 -4.89 -12.01
N ASN A 308 -10.45 -4.20 -12.57
CA ASN A 308 -9.05 -4.27 -12.18
C ASN A 308 -8.58 -3.02 -11.42
N SER A 309 -8.87 -3.00 -10.12
CA SER A 309 -8.58 -1.87 -9.21
C SER A 309 -8.30 -2.40 -7.81
N SER A 310 -7.31 -1.85 -7.11
CA SER A 310 -7.13 -2.14 -5.67
C SER A 310 -7.95 -1.20 -4.78
N ASN A 311 -8.38 -0.06 -5.31
CA ASN A 311 -9.26 0.87 -4.61
C ASN A 311 -10.72 0.50 -4.91
N ALA A 312 -11.57 0.49 -3.88
CA ALA A 312 -13.02 0.38 -4.07
C ALA A 312 -13.50 1.55 -4.95
N MET A 313 -14.35 1.26 -5.94
CA MET A 313 -14.89 2.25 -6.87
C MET A 313 -16.41 2.11 -6.97
N GLU A 314 -17.08 3.09 -7.57
CA GLU A 314 -18.52 3.01 -7.82
C GLU A 314 -18.82 2.01 -8.95
N LEU A 315 -19.62 0.99 -8.63
CA LEU A 315 -19.92 -0.13 -9.54
C LEU A 315 -21.43 -0.30 -9.78
N ASN A 316 -22.29 0.61 -9.31
CA ASN A 316 -23.75 0.48 -9.41
C ASN A 316 -24.25 0.41 -10.86
N TRP A 317 -23.49 0.97 -11.80
CA TRP A 317 -23.75 0.87 -13.23
C TRP A 317 -23.79 -0.59 -13.76
N ILE A 318 -23.18 -1.55 -13.06
CA ILE A 318 -23.28 -2.98 -13.40
C ILE A 318 -24.74 -3.49 -13.35
N GLU A 319 -25.57 -2.87 -12.51
CA GLU A 319 -26.99 -3.20 -12.36
C GLU A 319 -27.88 -2.48 -13.38
N GLU A 320 -27.37 -1.43 -14.03
CA GLU A 320 -28.10 -0.64 -15.02
C GLU A 320 -28.22 -1.35 -16.38
N TYR A 321 -27.41 -2.39 -16.60
CA TYR A 321 -27.37 -3.15 -17.85
C TYR A 321 -27.65 -4.64 -17.64
N ASP A 322 -28.79 -5.11 -18.16
CA ASP A 322 -29.19 -6.52 -18.11
C ASP A 322 -28.26 -7.46 -18.91
N ASN A 323 -27.53 -6.92 -19.89
CA ASN A 323 -26.61 -7.67 -20.74
C ASN A 323 -25.29 -7.97 -20.01
N ILE A 324 -24.99 -7.27 -18.92
CA ILE A 324 -23.90 -7.64 -18.00
C ILE A 324 -24.34 -8.83 -17.16
N LYS A 325 -23.97 -10.03 -17.60
CA LYS A 325 -24.32 -11.31 -16.95
C LYS A 325 -23.34 -11.68 -15.84
N GLY A 326 -22.06 -11.31 -15.99
CA GLY A 326 -21.01 -11.61 -15.02
C GLY A 326 -20.17 -10.38 -14.65
N ALA A 327 -19.68 -10.33 -13.41
CA ALA A 327 -18.69 -9.34 -13.00
C ALA A 327 -17.65 -9.97 -12.06
N LEU A 328 -16.38 -9.75 -12.37
CA LEU A 328 -15.22 -10.18 -11.60
C LEU A 328 -14.47 -8.97 -11.09
N TRP A 329 -13.93 -9.06 -9.87
CA TRP A 329 -12.97 -8.11 -9.33
C TRP A 329 -11.63 -8.79 -9.10
N MET A 330 -10.59 -8.18 -9.66
CA MET A 330 -9.20 -8.56 -9.42
C MET A 330 -8.42 -7.28 -9.06
N ALA A 331 -7.91 -7.19 -7.84
CA ALA A 331 -6.92 -6.17 -7.50
C ALA A 331 -5.62 -6.39 -8.31
N GLY A 332 -4.50 -5.72 -8.01
CA GLY A 332 -3.27 -5.93 -8.78
C GLY A 332 -2.72 -7.36 -8.61
N PRO A 333 -2.76 -8.22 -9.64
CA PRO A 333 -2.48 -9.65 -9.47
C PRO A 333 -0.98 -10.01 -9.55
N GLY A 334 -0.07 -9.03 -9.63
CA GLY A 334 1.37 -9.30 -9.79
C GLY A 334 1.72 -9.83 -11.17
N ALA A 335 2.94 -10.37 -11.34
CA ALA A 335 3.47 -10.72 -12.66
C ALA A 335 2.73 -11.87 -13.36
N THR A 336 2.40 -12.94 -12.65
CA THR A 336 1.78 -14.13 -13.27
C THR A 336 0.30 -14.27 -12.95
N GLY A 337 -0.25 -13.41 -12.09
CA GLY A 337 -1.56 -13.64 -11.48
C GLY A 337 -2.76 -13.48 -12.41
N PHE A 338 -2.63 -12.74 -13.53
CA PHE A 338 -3.70 -12.71 -14.53
C PHE A 338 -3.98 -14.08 -15.15
N SER A 339 -3.06 -15.05 -15.08
CA SER A 339 -3.34 -16.44 -15.48
C SER A 339 -4.59 -17.01 -14.81
N ALA A 340 -4.94 -16.51 -13.61
CA ALA A 340 -6.17 -16.87 -12.91
C ALA A 340 -7.45 -16.48 -13.67
N LEU A 341 -7.43 -15.39 -14.45
CA LEU A 341 -8.61 -14.88 -15.15
C LEU A 341 -9.17 -15.93 -16.12
N GLY A 342 -8.32 -16.45 -17.02
CA GLY A 342 -8.72 -17.49 -17.96
C GLY A 342 -9.18 -18.78 -17.28
N ASP A 343 -8.51 -19.18 -16.19
CA ASP A 343 -8.89 -20.35 -15.39
C ASP A 343 -10.26 -20.17 -14.70
N VAL A 344 -10.57 -18.96 -14.22
CA VAL A 344 -11.87 -18.62 -13.63
C VAL A 344 -12.96 -18.59 -14.69
N LEU A 345 -12.71 -17.97 -15.84
CA LEU A 345 -13.69 -17.88 -16.93
C LEU A 345 -14.03 -19.25 -17.53
N THR A 346 -13.08 -20.20 -17.56
CA THR A 346 -13.31 -21.58 -18.03
C THR A 346 -13.88 -22.50 -16.95
N GLY A 347 -13.97 -22.06 -15.70
CA GLY A 347 -14.42 -22.88 -14.58
C GLY A 347 -13.40 -23.90 -14.08
N LYS A 348 -12.16 -23.88 -14.60
CA LYS A 348 -11.04 -24.66 -14.04
C LYS A 348 -10.73 -24.24 -12.60
N VAL A 349 -10.98 -22.97 -12.28
CA VAL A 349 -10.97 -22.44 -10.92
C VAL A 349 -12.35 -21.91 -10.58
N ASN A 350 -12.88 -22.34 -9.45
CA ASN A 350 -14.08 -21.76 -8.87
C ASN A 350 -13.67 -20.55 -8.00
N PRO A 351 -14.14 -19.32 -8.31
CA PRO A 351 -13.78 -18.14 -7.55
C PRO A 351 -14.23 -18.27 -6.10
N SER A 352 -13.35 -17.87 -5.18
CA SER A 352 -13.57 -17.98 -3.74
C SER A 352 -13.09 -16.76 -2.94
N GLY A 353 -12.68 -15.70 -3.65
CA GLY A 353 -12.27 -14.46 -3.01
C GLY A 353 -13.48 -13.73 -2.42
N LYS A 354 -13.21 -12.87 -1.43
CA LYS A 354 -14.22 -11.99 -0.82
C LYS A 354 -13.70 -10.55 -0.76
N THR A 355 -14.59 -9.58 -0.91
CA THR A 355 -14.25 -8.14 -0.82
C THR A 355 -13.60 -7.82 0.52
N VAL A 356 -12.63 -6.91 0.50
CA VAL A 356 -11.90 -6.45 1.70
C VAL A 356 -12.27 -5.04 2.10
N ASP A 357 -13.09 -4.36 1.30
CA ASP A 357 -13.69 -3.07 1.57
C ASP A 357 -15.19 -3.13 1.29
N THR A 358 -15.94 -2.17 1.82
CA THR A 358 -17.35 -1.95 1.45
C THR A 358 -17.42 -1.15 0.16
N TYR A 359 -18.04 -1.70 -0.87
CA TYR A 359 -18.32 -0.97 -2.11
C TYR A 359 -19.64 -0.25 -1.96
N VAL A 360 -19.59 1.07 -2.08
CA VAL A 360 -20.73 1.96 -1.87
C VAL A 360 -21.22 2.50 -3.21
N ARG A 361 -22.50 2.86 -3.25
CA ARG A 361 -23.15 3.38 -4.47
C ARG A 361 -22.83 4.86 -4.74
N ASP A 362 -22.34 5.58 -3.74
CA ASP A 362 -21.99 7.00 -3.82
C ASP A 362 -20.86 7.33 -2.84
N LEU A 363 -19.64 7.48 -3.37
CA LEU A 363 -18.44 7.78 -2.60
C LEU A 363 -18.48 9.20 -2.00
N LYS A 364 -19.24 10.12 -2.59
CA LYS A 364 -19.42 11.51 -2.11
C LYS A 364 -20.25 11.58 -0.83
N LYS A 365 -21.01 10.51 -0.53
CA LYS A 365 -21.79 10.37 0.72
C LYS A 365 -21.07 9.64 1.85
N THR A 366 -19.83 9.21 1.65
CA THR A 366 -19.03 8.55 2.70
C THR A 366 -18.77 9.49 3.87
N PRO A 367 -18.67 8.98 5.12
CA PRO A 367 -18.40 9.82 6.30
C PRO A 367 -17.05 10.55 6.21
N THR A 368 -16.11 10.02 5.43
CA THR A 368 -14.75 10.55 5.25
C THR A 368 -14.64 11.57 4.13
N TRP A 369 -15.63 11.71 3.23
CA TRP A 369 -15.55 12.53 2.02
C TRP A 369 -15.03 13.95 2.27
N ASN A 370 -15.58 14.60 3.30
CA ASN A 370 -15.25 15.97 3.66
C ASN A 370 -14.01 16.11 4.56
N ASN A 371 -13.53 15.00 5.13
CA ASN A 371 -12.49 14.96 6.16
C ASN A 371 -11.29 14.10 5.71
N PHE A 372 -11.05 14.06 4.40
CA PHE A 372 -9.93 13.40 3.75
C PHE A 372 -9.28 14.38 2.75
N GLY A 373 -7.96 14.49 2.78
CA GLY A 373 -7.21 15.47 2.00
C GLY A 373 -6.29 16.32 2.87
N ASP A 374 -5.97 17.51 2.39
CA ASP A 374 -4.99 18.39 3.01
C ASP A 374 -5.63 19.69 3.55
N PHE A 375 -5.60 19.89 4.87
CA PHE A 375 -6.25 21.04 5.52
C PHE A 375 -5.25 21.86 6.33
N GLY A 376 -4.95 23.08 5.90
CA GLY A 376 -4.06 24.01 6.61
C GLY A 376 -4.73 24.76 7.75
N TYR A 377 -4.00 24.99 8.83
CA TYR A 377 -4.39 25.92 9.90
C TYR A 377 -4.33 27.38 9.41
N GLU A 378 -5.25 28.23 9.90
CA GLU A 378 -5.24 29.66 9.55
C GLU A 378 -3.96 30.35 10.04
N GLY A 379 -3.23 31.01 9.13
CA GLY A 379 -2.04 31.79 9.45
C GLY A 379 -0.83 30.95 9.89
N SER A 380 -0.77 29.67 9.49
CA SER A 380 0.29 28.74 9.85
C SER A 380 0.66 27.81 8.69
N ASP A 381 1.89 27.30 8.70
CA ASP A 381 2.39 26.29 7.74
C ASP A 381 2.06 24.85 8.18
N TYR A 382 1.20 24.69 9.19
CA TYR A 382 0.84 23.37 9.73
C TYR A 382 -0.49 22.92 9.12
N HIS A 383 -0.62 21.61 8.94
CA HIS A 383 -1.79 20.97 8.35
C HIS A 383 -2.37 19.93 9.32
N PHE A 384 -3.64 19.56 9.14
CA PHE A 384 -4.36 18.60 9.97
C PHE A 384 -5.31 17.75 9.14
N ILE A 385 -5.68 16.59 9.71
CA ILE A 385 -6.77 15.74 9.22
C ILE A 385 -7.52 15.26 10.46
N ASN A 386 -8.82 15.54 10.53
CA ASN A 386 -9.67 15.09 11.64
C ASN A 386 -10.33 13.77 11.29
N TYR A 387 -10.09 12.73 12.09
CA TYR A 387 -10.70 11.41 11.91
C TYR A 387 -12.06 11.40 12.62
N VAL A 388 -12.96 12.28 12.17
CA VAL A 388 -14.25 12.58 12.81
C VAL A 388 -15.16 11.36 12.88
N GLU A 389 -15.03 10.42 11.95
CA GLU A 389 -15.78 9.18 11.92
C GLU A 389 -15.42 8.21 13.05
N ASN A 390 -14.33 8.47 13.79
CA ASN A 390 -13.91 7.68 14.94
C ASN A 390 -13.74 6.19 14.57
N ILE A 391 -14.24 5.25 15.38
CA ILE A 391 -14.19 3.81 15.10
C ILE A 391 -15.07 3.37 13.91
N TYR A 392 -15.93 4.26 13.38
CA TYR A 392 -16.89 3.95 12.33
C TYR A 392 -16.25 4.11 10.94
N VAL A 393 -15.30 3.22 10.63
CA VAL A 393 -14.61 3.16 9.32
C VAL A 393 -15.09 1.94 8.53
N GLY A 394 -15.37 2.11 7.24
CA GLY A 394 -15.83 1.02 6.36
C GLY A 394 -17.14 0.39 6.83
N TYR A 395 -17.24 -0.94 6.79
CA TYR A 395 -18.46 -1.66 7.18
C TYR A 395 -18.93 -1.35 8.61
N LYS A 396 -18.00 -1.01 9.52
CA LYS A 396 -18.36 -0.60 10.89
C LYS A 396 -19.28 0.61 10.92
N PHE A 397 -19.13 1.53 9.97
CA PHE A 397 -20.08 2.63 9.79
C PHE A 397 -21.41 2.12 9.24
N TYR A 398 -21.41 1.49 8.07
CA TYR A 398 -22.65 1.14 7.36
C TYR A 398 -23.55 0.18 8.14
N GLU A 399 -22.97 -0.87 8.75
CA GLU A 399 -23.74 -1.83 9.57
C GLU A 399 -24.32 -1.19 10.85
N THR A 400 -23.68 -0.12 11.37
CA THR A 400 -24.13 0.55 12.59
C THR A 400 -25.11 1.68 12.29
N PHE A 401 -24.82 2.51 11.29
CA PHE A 401 -25.60 3.69 10.91
C PHE A 401 -26.97 3.31 10.36
N TYR A 402 -27.03 2.24 9.55
CA TYR A 402 -28.28 1.74 8.97
C TYR A 402 -28.94 0.64 9.79
N LYS A 403 -28.52 0.42 11.05
CA LYS A 403 -29.16 -0.58 11.93
C LYS A 403 -30.68 -0.34 12.01
N GLY A 404 -31.46 -1.33 11.58
CA GLY A 404 -32.93 -1.24 11.54
C GLY A 404 -33.49 -0.49 10.34
N ASN A 405 -32.66 -0.09 9.37
CA ASN A 405 -33.03 0.59 8.13
C ASN A 405 -32.43 -0.13 6.91
N GLU A 406 -32.98 -1.31 6.61
CA GLU A 406 -32.53 -2.15 5.49
C GLU A 406 -32.57 -1.43 4.14
N LYS A 407 -33.64 -0.68 3.87
CA LYS A 407 -33.77 0.08 2.63
C LYS A 407 -32.65 1.10 2.48
N GLY A 408 -32.33 1.84 3.53
CA GLY A 408 -31.23 2.81 3.51
C GLY A 408 -29.87 2.15 3.33
N TYR A 409 -29.66 0.95 3.90
CA TYR A 409 -28.44 0.18 3.69
C TYR A 409 -28.27 -0.20 2.22
N GLN A 410 -29.30 -0.78 1.59
CA GLN A 410 -29.26 -1.21 0.18
C GLN A 410 -29.11 -0.03 -0.80
N GLU A 411 -29.62 1.16 -0.43
CA GLU A 411 -29.41 2.40 -1.19
C GLU A 411 -27.99 2.96 -1.06
N ALA A 412 -27.23 2.56 -0.04
CA ALA A 412 -25.88 3.07 0.24
C ALA A 412 -24.77 2.08 -0.14
N VAL A 413 -24.97 0.79 0.15
CA VAL A 413 -23.99 -0.28 -0.04
C VAL A 413 -24.38 -1.14 -1.24
N GLN A 414 -23.42 -1.38 -2.12
CA GLN A 414 -23.58 -2.30 -3.25
C GLN A 414 -23.03 -3.68 -2.92
N TYR A 415 -21.77 -3.76 -2.50
CA TYR A 415 -21.13 -5.00 -2.06
C TYR A 415 -20.62 -4.82 -0.62
N PRO A 416 -21.20 -5.54 0.36
CA PRO A 416 -20.72 -5.52 1.74
C PRO A 416 -19.26 -5.97 1.86
N PHE A 417 -18.61 -5.64 2.98
CA PHE A 417 -17.32 -6.23 3.32
C PHE A 417 -17.44 -7.76 3.47
N GLY A 418 -16.49 -8.54 2.95
CA GLY A 418 -16.54 -10.00 2.97
C GLY A 418 -17.54 -10.61 1.97
N TYR A 419 -18.01 -9.86 0.98
CA TYR A 419 -18.90 -10.34 -0.07
C TYR A 419 -18.12 -11.05 -1.20
N GLY A 420 -18.65 -12.14 -1.74
CA GLY A 420 -18.12 -12.78 -2.94
C GLY A 420 -18.84 -14.08 -3.25
N LEU A 421 -19.25 -14.22 -4.50
CA LEU A 421 -19.97 -15.39 -5.01
C LEU A 421 -19.01 -16.52 -5.37
N SER A 422 -19.58 -17.69 -5.64
CA SER A 422 -18.90 -18.90 -6.11
C SER A 422 -19.74 -19.54 -7.23
N TYR A 423 -19.13 -20.39 -8.06
CA TYR A 423 -19.86 -21.29 -8.97
C TYR A 423 -20.55 -22.45 -8.23
N SER A 424 -20.32 -22.57 -6.92
CA SER A 424 -21.05 -23.49 -6.06
C SER A 424 -21.85 -22.76 -4.98
N THR A 425 -22.61 -23.52 -4.19
CA THR A 425 -23.35 -23.01 -3.03
C THR A 425 -22.89 -23.76 -1.78
N PHE A 426 -22.95 -23.08 -0.63
CA PHE A 426 -22.48 -23.62 0.63
C PHE A 426 -23.50 -23.40 1.73
N GLU A 427 -23.68 -24.40 2.58
CA GLU A 427 -24.39 -24.29 3.84
C GLU A 427 -23.37 -24.27 4.98
N GLN A 428 -23.41 -23.23 5.83
CA GLN A 428 -22.58 -23.13 7.03
C GLN A 428 -23.44 -23.22 8.29
N LYS A 429 -23.01 -24.02 9.26
CA LYS A 429 -23.71 -24.24 10.54
C LYS A 429 -22.79 -24.05 11.73
N MET A 430 -23.18 -23.17 12.65
CA MET A 430 -22.44 -22.90 13.87
C MET A 430 -22.81 -23.89 14.97
N GLY A 431 -21.80 -24.50 15.58
CA GLY A 431 -21.94 -25.34 16.77
C GLY A 431 -22.21 -24.53 18.03
N ASN A 432 -22.34 -25.24 19.15
CA ASN A 432 -22.46 -24.58 20.46
C ASN A 432 -21.15 -23.94 20.87
N ILE A 433 -21.23 -22.78 21.52
CA ILE A 433 -20.08 -22.13 22.15
C ILE A 433 -19.65 -22.92 23.39
N SER A 434 -18.35 -23.13 23.49
CA SER A 434 -17.65 -23.54 24.69
C SER A 434 -16.72 -22.42 25.15
N THR A 435 -16.55 -22.28 26.46
CA THR A 435 -15.68 -21.25 27.04
C THR A 435 -14.60 -21.88 27.91
N THR A 436 -13.39 -21.32 27.87
CA THR A 436 -12.31 -21.70 28.78
C THR A 436 -12.50 -21.05 30.15
N LYS A 437 -11.69 -21.43 31.14
CA LYS A 437 -11.70 -20.77 32.47
C LYS A 437 -11.38 -19.28 32.39
N ASP A 438 -10.57 -18.89 31.43
CA ASP A 438 -10.15 -17.51 31.21
C ASP A 438 -11.16 -16.73 30.34
N GLY A 439 -12.24 -17.39 29.89
CA GLY A 439 -13.33 -16.82 29.12
C GLY A 439 -13.15 -16.90 27.60
N ASP A 440 -12.08 -17.52 27.09
CA ASP A 440 -11.87 -17.67 25.64
C ASP A 440 -12.95 -18.54 25.03
N ILE A 441 -13.40 -18.17 23.82
CA ILE A 441 -14.55 -18.74 23.14
C ILE A 441 -14.05 -19.75 22.10
N THR A 442 -14.66 -20.94 22.04
CA THR A 442 -14.39 -21.95 21.01
C THR A 442 -15.67 -22.60 20.53
N PHE A 443 -15.81 -22.76 19.22
CA PHE A 443 -16.93 -23.49 18.60
C PHE A 443 -16.52 -24.03 17.23
N ASP A 444 -17.24 -25.06 16.76
CA ASP A 444 -17.06 -25.59 15.41
C ASP A 444 -18.04 -24.92 14.43
N VAL A 445 -17.60 -24.70 13.19
CA VAL A 445 -18.46 -24.40 12.04
C VAL A 445 -18.37 -25.55 11.06
N THR A 446 -19.52 -26.13 10.71
CA THR A 446 -19.58 -27.14 9.64
C THR A 446 -19.97 -26.45 8.35
N VAL A 447 -19.10 -26.51 7.35
CA VAL A 447 -19.34 -26.01 5.99
C VAL A 447 -19.60 -27.20 5.08
N LYS A 448 -20.69 -27.18 4.34
CA LYS A 448 -21.03 -28.20 3.35
C LYS A 448 -21.16 -27.56 1.98
N ASN A 449 -20.46 -28.11 0.99
CA ASN A 449 -20.72 -27.78 -0.40
C ASN A 449 -22.06 -28.40 -0.83
N THR A 450 -23.05 -27.57 -1.13
CA THR A 450 -24.39 -27.98 -1.55
C THR A 450 -24.64 -27.78 -3.05
N GLY A 451 -23.69 -27.19 -3.77
CA GLY A 451 -23.79 -27.02 -5.22
C GLY A 451 -23.28 -28.23 -5.99
N GLU A 452 -23.09 -28.02 -7.29
CA GLU A 452 -22.75 -29.08 -8.26
C GLU A 452 -21.28 -29.06 -8.68
N THR A 453 -20.51 -28.06 -8.26
CA THR A 453 -19.09 -27.91 -8.58
C THR A 453 -18.24 -27.86 -7.32
N ALA A 454 -16.99 -28.31 -7.42
CA ALA A 454 -16.03 -28.16 -6.33
C ALA A 454 -15.74 -26.68 -6.07
N GLY A 455 -15.53 -26.29 -4.82
CA GLY A 455 -15.23 -24.91 -4.46
C GLY A 455 -14.77 -24.75 -3.02
N LYS A 456 -14.35 -23.53 -2.69
CA LYS A 456 -14.00 -23.11 -1.34
C LYS A 456 -14.95 -22.02 -0.88
N ASP A 457 -15.21 -21.95 0.42
CA ASP A 457 -15.94 -20.84 1.04
C ASP A 457 -15.22 -20.33 2.29
N VAL A 458 -15.58 -19.11 2.70
CA VAL A 458 -14.97 -18.44 3.85
C VAL A 458 -15.95 -18.44 5.02
N VAL A 459 -15.50 -18.96 6.16
CA VAL A 459 -16.19 -18.84 7.44
C VAL A 459 -15.83 -17.49 8.03
N GLN A 460 -16.80 -16.60 8.21
CA GLN A 460 -16.56 -15.28 8.83
C GLN A 460 -17.33 -15.18 10.14
N THR A 461 -16.61 -14.95 11.24
CA THR A 461 -17.19 -14.76 12.57
C THR A 461 -17.09 -13.31 12.98
N TYR A 462 -18.22 -12.75 13.37
CA TYR A 462 -18.37 -11.39 13.84
C TYR A 462 -18.91 -11.38 15.27
N PHE A 463 -18.81 -10.23 15.96
CA PHE A 463 -19.56 -10.00 17.18
C PHE A 463 -20.28 -8.65 17.21
N THR A 464 -21.41 -8.65 17.92
CA THR A 464 -22.14 -7.45 18.33
C THR A 464 -22.03 -7.27 19.83
N PRO A 465 -21.35 -6.21 20.31
CA PRO A 465 -21.25 -5.93 21.74
C PRO A 465 -22.51 -5.25 22.30
N PRO A 466 -22.74 -5.30 23.63
CA PRO A 466 -23.76 -4.50 24.26
C PRO A 466 -23.46 -3.00 24.12
N TYR A 467 -24.49 -2.21 23.83
CA TYR A 467 -24.36 -0.75 23.68
C TYR A 467 -25.45 -0.01 24.46
N THR A 468 -25.01 0.93 25.29
CA THR A 468 -25.86 1.90 25.97
C THR A 468 -25.84 3.20 25.18
N ASN A 469 -27.02 3.80 24.92
CA ASN A 469 -27.12 5.04 24.17
C ASN A 469 -26.29 6.17 24.81
N GLY A 470 -25.23 6.63 24.11
CA GLY A 470 -24.31 7.65 24.61
C GLY A 470 -23.22 7.12 25.58
N GLY A 471 -23.07 5.80 25.69
CA GLY A 471 -21.94 5.16 26.37
C GLY A 471 -20.67 5.12 25.50
N ILE A 472 -19.73 4.22 25.84
CA ILE A 472 -18.51 4.01 25.05
C ILE A 472 -18.91 3.58 23.63
N GLU A 473 -18.33 4.22 22.62
CA GLU A 473 -18.63 3.99 21.21
C GLU A 473 -18.33 2.54 20.82
N LYS A 474 -19.29 1.88 20.17
CA LYS A 474 -19.15 0.51 19.67
C LYS A 474 -19.91 0.31 18.37
N SER A 475 -19.23 -0.31 17.41
CA SER A 475 -19.83 -0.73 16.14
C SER A 475 -20.74 -1.94 16.34
N GLU A 476 -21.80 -2.02 15.54
CA GLU A 476 -22.79 -3.12 15.58
C GLU A 476 -22.20 -4.46 15.11
N THR A 477 -21.30 -4.42 14.13
CA THR A 477 -20.67 -5.60 13.54
C THR A 477 -19.16 -5.42 13.61
N ASN A 478 -18.45 -6.44 14.10
CA ASN A 478 -16.99 -6.45 14.24
C ASN A 478 -16.44 -7.82 13.88
N LEU A 479 -15.61 -7.92 12.84
CA LEU A 479 -14.93 -9.17 12.47
C LEU A 479 -13.98 -9.58 13.61
N VAL A 480 -14.06 -10.83 14.05
CA VAL A 480 -13.23 -11.35 15.15
C VAL A 480 -12.49 -12.63 14.80
N ALA A 481 -12.97 -13.43 13.85
CA ALA A 481 -12.24 -14.57 13.32
C ALA A 481 -12.73 -14.89 11.93
N PHE A 482 -11.88 -15.50 11.12
CA PHE A 482 -12.28 -16.12 9.87
C PHE A 482 -11.37 -17.32 9.61
N ASP A 483 -11.81 -18.20 8.74
CA ASP A 483 -11.00 -19.27 8.19
C ASP A 483 -11.57 -19.65 6.82
N LYS A 484 -10.79 -20.36 6.00
CA LYS A 484 -11.20 -20.78 4.67
C LYS A 484 -11.18 -22.28 4.55
N THR A 485 -12.20 -22.84 3.91
CA THR A 485 -12.25 -24.27 3.69
C THR A 485 -11.12 -24.73 2.78
N LYS A 486 -10.76 -26.01 2.88
CA LYS A 486 -10.13 -26.70 1.74
C LYS A 486 -11.07 -26.69 0.53
N LEU A 487 -10.59 -27.17 -0.61
CA LEU A 487 -11.45 -27.42 -1.76
C LEU A 487 -12.44 -28.56 -1.39
N LEU A 488 -13.74 -28.26 -1.40
CA LEU A 488 -14.79 -29.21 -1.10
C LEU A 488 -15.44 -29.69 -2.38
N GLU A 489 -15.47 -31.00 -2.58
CA GLU A 489 -16.26 -31.62 -3.65
C GLU A 489 -17.77 -31.47 -3.38
N PRO A 490 -18.64 -31.57 -4.41
CA PRO A 490 -20.10 -31.54 -4.23
C PRO A 490 -20.58 -32.54 -3.15
N GLY A 491 -21.29 -32.03 -2.14
CA GLY A 491 -21.78 -32.81 -1.01
C GLY A 491 -20.76 -33.06 0.12
N GLU A 492 -19.48 -32.74 -0.08
CA GLU A 492 -18.44 -32.82 0.95
C GLU A 492 -18.69 -31.78 2.04
N SER A 493 -18.24 -32.08 3.26
CA SER A 493 -18.27 -31.14 4.38
C SER A 493 -16.92 -31.08 5.08
N GLU A 494 -16.61 -29.89 5.57
CA GLU A 494 -15.47 -29.65 6.44
C GLU A 494 -15.95 -29.01 7.74
N LYS A 495 -15.24 -29.34 8.81
CA LYS A 495 -15.44 -28.75 10.12
C LYS A 495 -14.25 -27.88 10.45
N ILE A 496 -14.51 -26.60 10.65
CA ILE A 496 -13.52 -25.59 11.03
C ILE A 496 -13.74 -25.24 12.51
N THR A 497 -12.69 -25.26 13.32
CA THR A 497 -12.78 -24.86 14.74
C THR A 497 -12.35 -23.41 14.89
N ILE A 498 -13.29 -22.56 15.29
CA ILE A 498 -13.05 -21.14 15.55
C ILE A 498 -12.64 -20.94 17.02
N LYS A 499 -11.57 -20.16 17.23
CA LYS A 499 -11.07 -19.77 18.55
C LYS A 499 -10.97 -18.25 18.64
N ILE A 500 -11.52 -17.68 19.70
CA ILE A 500 -11.52 -16.25 19.96
C ILE A 500 -11.04 -15.99 21.38
N THR A 501 -10.00 -15.18 21.51
CA THR A 501 -9.59 -14.63 22.80
C THR A 501 -10.62 -13.60 23.24
N ASN A 502 -11.19 -13.75 24.44
CA ASN A 502 -12.25 -12.83 24.89
C ASN A 502 -11.82 -11.36 24.99
N GLU A 503 -10.53 -11.12 25.24
CA GLU A 503 -9.91 -9.79 25.27
C GLU A 503 -10.00 -9.06 23.92
N ASP A 504 -10.19 -9.79 22.80
CA ASP A 504 -10.42 -9.20 21.47
C ASP A 504 -11.81 -8.56 21.33
N LEU A 505 -12.72 -8.86 22.26
CA LEU A 505 -14.06 -8.25 22.33
C LEU A 505 -14.07 -6.95 23.14
N ALA A 506 -12.92 -6.57 23.71
CA ALA A 506 -12.78 -5.38 24.53
C ALA A 506 -12.88 -4.09 23.70
N VAL A 507 -13.35 -3.02 24.34
CA VAL A 507 -13.39 -1.66 23.80
C VAL A 507 -12.34 -0.81 24.50
N TYR A 508 -11.79 0.19 23.82
CA TYR A 508 -10.90 1.16 24.45
C TYR A 508 -11.69 2.34 25.00
N ASP A 509 -11.64 2.55 26.32
CA ASP A 509 -12.34 3.62 27.02
C ASP A 509 -11.44 4.83 27.23
N THR A 510 -11.40 5.72 26.22
CA THR A 510 -10.55 6.91 26.24
C THR A 510 -10.92 7.89 27.36
N LYS A 511 -12.20 8.00 27.74
CA LYS A 511 -12.70 9.05 28.65
C LYS A 511 -12.85 8.59 30.10
N GLY A 512 -13.03 7.30 30.33
CA GLY A 512 -13.08 6.73 31.68
C GLY A 512 -11.69 6.27 32.11
N ILE A 513 -11.42 4.97 32.03
CA ILE A 513 -10.18 4.40 32.59
C ILE A 513 -8.91 4.71 31.79
N GLY A 514 -9.05 5.18 30.54
CA GLY A 514 -7.93 5.45 29.64
C GLY A 514 -7.19 4.18 29.22
N GLY A 515 -7.93 3.09 28.99
CA GLY A 515 -7.42 1.75 28.69
C GLY A 515 -8.50 0.82 28.13
N TYR A 516 -8.18 -0.46 27.89
CA TYR A 516 -9.15 -1.44 27.37
C TYR A 516 -10.09 -1.96 28.46
N LEU A 517 -11.32 -2.27 28.07
CA LEU A 517 -12.37 -2.77 28.95
C LEU A 517 -13.29 -3.76 28.20
N LEU A 518 -13.57 -4.90 28.81
CA LEU A 518 -14.59 -5.85 28.34
C LEU A 518 -15.85 -5.64 29.20
N GLU A 519 -16.86 -4.99 28.66
CA GLU A 519 -18.08 -4.63 29.41
C GLU A 519 -18.91 -5.85 29.77
N GLU A 520 -19.57 -5.78 30.93
CA GLU A 520 -20.61 -6.75 31.26
C GLU A 520 -21.76 -6.72 30.25
N GLY A 521 -22.38 -7.87 30.09
CA GLY A 521 -23.58 -8.01 29.27
C GLY A 521 -23.44 -9.05 28.18
N LYS A 522 -24.36 -8.95 27.24
CA LYS A 522 -24.62 -9.98 26.24
C LYS A 522 -24.00 -9.58 24.92
N TYR A 523 -23.06 -10.40 24.45
CA TYR A 523 -22.41 -10.30 23.16
C TYR A 523 -23.04 -11.33 22.22
N ALA A 524 -23.48 -10.91 21.03
CA ALA A 524 -23.88 -11.86 20.00
C ALA A 524 -22.63 -12.26 19.20
N ILE A 525 -22.27 -13.54 19.23
CA ILE A 525 -21.23 -14.12 18.37
C ILE A 525 -21.95 -14.68 17.14
N GLN A 526 -21.62 -14.15 15.97
CA GLN A 526 -22.37 -14.34 14.74
C GLN A 526 -21.51 -14.99 13.67
N LEU A 527 -22.02 -16.07 13.08
CA LEU A 527 -21.56 -16.57 11.80
C LEU A 527 -22.25 -15.76 10.70
N LYS A 528 -21.50 -15.10 9.83
CA LYS A 528 -22.06 -14.28 8.75
C LYS A 528 -21.43 -14.64 7.41
N GLY A 529 -22.21 -14.54 6.32
CA GLY A 529 -21.72 -14.77 4.96
C GLY A 529 -20.95 -13.59 4.37
N ASN A 530 -21.14 -12.41 4.96
CA ASN A 530 -20.45 -11.14 4.75
C ASN A 530 -20.78 -10.24 5.96
N ALA A 531 -20.28 -9.01 6.02
CA ALA A 531 -20.53 -8.09 7.13
C ALA A 531 -22.02 -7.80 7.40
N HIS A 532 -22.92 -8.06 6.45
CA HIS A 532 -24.35 -7.78 6.58
C HIS A 532 -25.18 -9.03 6.87
N THR A 533 -24.99 -10.10 6.09
CA THR A 533 -25.85 -11.30 6.10
C THR A 533 -25.53 -12.27 7.24
N VAL A 534 -26.37 -12.29 8.29
CA VAL A 534 -26.27 -13.24 9.42
C VAL A 534 -26.75 -14.63 9.00
N LEU A 535 -25.96 -15.67 9.29
CA LEU A 535 -26.28 -17.08 9.04
C LEU A 535 -26.70 -17.83 10.32
N ASP A 536 -25.97 -17.62 11.42
CA ASP A 536 -26.31 -18.12 12.76
C ASP A 536 -25.76 -17.14 13.82
N SER A 537 -26.32 -17.18 15.03
CA SER A 537 -25.92 -16.32 16.14
C SER A 537 -26.09 -17.08 17.46
N LYS A 538 -25.07 -17.00 18.32
CA LYS A 538 -25.08 -17.50 19.68
C LYS A 538 -24.71 -16.39 20.65
N ASP A 539 -25.21 -16.50 21.86
CA ASP A 539 -24.96 -15.52 22.90
C ASP A 539 -23.74 -15.91 23.73
N TYR A 540 -22.86 -14.95 23.98
CA TYR A 540 -21.79 -15.03 24.95
C TYR A 540 -22.02 -13.96 26.03
N VAL A 541 -22.05 -14.37 27.29
CA VAL A 541 -22.35 -13.48 28.42
C VAL A 541 -21.08 -13.19 29.17
N VAL A 542 -20.76 -11.91 29.29
CA VAL A 542 -19.74 -11.41 30.21
C VAL A 542 -20.45 -11.03 31.51
N GLU A 543 -20.25 -11.84 32.56
CA GLU A 543 -20.95 -11.69 33.83
C GLU A 543 -20.59 -10.40 34.59
N LYS A 544 -19.38 -9.88 34.38
CA LYS A 544 -18.88 -8.67 35.02
C LYS A 544 -17.85 -7.98 34.14
N THR A 545 -17.90 -6.65 34.12
CA THR A 545 -16.92 -5.82 33.43
C THR A 545 -15.49 -6.13 33.90
N VAL A 546 -14.59 -6.33 32.93
CA VAL A 546 -13.15 -6.53 33.15
C VAL A 546 -12.41 -5.31 32.63
N ALA A 547 -11.75 -4.57 33.52
CA ALA A 547 -10.86 -3.47 33.15
C ALA A 547 -9.44 -4.01 32.94
N TYR A 548 -8.80 -3.61 31.84
CA TYR A 548 -7.42 -3.97 31.53
C TYR A 548 -6.49 -2.78 31.80
N ASP A 549 -6.03 -2.68 33.05
CA ASP A 549 -5.16 -1.62 33.54
C ASP A 549 -3.77 -2.16 33.95
N GLU A 550 -2.93 -1.33 34.56
CA GLU A 550 -1.57 -1.73 35.00
C GLU A 550 -1.56 -2.94 35.96
N ASN A 551 -2.65 -3.19 36.69
CA ASN A 551 -2.76 -4.33 37.61
C ASN A 551 -3.38 -5.57 36.95
N ASN A 552 -4.06 -5.41 35.82
CA ASN A 552 -4.76 -6.47 35.10
C ASN A 552 -4.65 -6.29 33.59
N LYS A 553 -3.43 -6.16 33.06
CA LYS A 553 -3.23 -6.03 31.60
C LYS A 553 -3.88 -7.19 30.84
N ARG A 554 -4.25 -6.96 29.57
CA ARG A 554 -4.61 -8.06 28.67
C ARG A 554 -3.49 -9.09 28.64
N ARG A 555 -3.82 -10.38 28.59
CA ARG A 555 -2.85 -11.48 28.49
C ARG A 555 -1.99 -11.35 27.24
N THR A 556 -2.52 -10.71 26.20
CA THR A 556 -1.83 -10.42 24.94
C THR A 556 -0.93 -9.20 24.97
N ASP A 557 -1.03 -8.34 26.00
CA ASP A 557 -0.24 -7.13 26.11
C ASP A 557 1.05 -7.35 26.94
N GLU A 558 2.17 -6.77 26.50
CA GLU A 558 3.39 -6.71 27.33
C GLU A 558 3.22 -5.75 28.51
N VAL A 559 2.58 -4.60 28.26
CA VAL A 559 2.22 -3.57 29.25
C VAL A 559 0.80 -3.10 28.99
N ALA A 560 0.08 -2.68 30.03
CA ALA A 560 -1.28 -2.18 29.87
C ALA A 560 -1.31 -0.96 28.92
N ALA A 561 -2.27 -0.95 28.01
CA ALA A 561 -2.51 0.20 27.15
C ALA A 561 -3.02 1.38 28.01
N VAL A 562 -2.37 2.53 27.85
CA VAL A 562 -2.74 3.77 28.54
C VAL A 562 -2.84 4.91 27.54
N ASN A 563 -3.72 5.87 27.83
CA ASN A 563 -3.79 7.10 27.07
C ASN A 563 -2.44 7.80 26.98
N LYS A 564 -2.03 8.17 25.76
CA LYS A 564 -0.89 9.04 25.49
C LYS A 564 -1.37 10.26 24.72
N PHE A 565 -0.67 11.38 24.91
CA PHE A 565 -0.89 12.61 24.15
C PHE A 565 -2.29 13.25 24.30
N THR A 566 -3.03 12.95 25.37
CA THR A 566 -4.40 13.46 25.61
C THR A 566 -4.49 14.98 25.56
N ASP A 567 -3.45 15.66 26.02
CA ASP A 567 -3.45 17.12 26.17
C ASP A 567 -3.44 17.88 24.83
N PHE A 568 -3.11 17.21 23.71
CA PHE A 568 -3.10 17.85 22.39
C PHE A 568 -3.67 17.00 21.25
N ALA A 569 -3.62 15.65 21.33
CA ALA A 569 -4.00 14.77 20.24
C ALA A 569 -5.52 14.56 20.13
N GLU A 570 -6.26 14.58 21.25
CA GLU A 570 -7.74 14.57 21.22
C GLU A 570 -8.27 15.92 20.69
N GLY A 571 -7.54 17.01 20.98
CA GLY A 571 -7.82 18.34 20.44
C GLY A 571 -9.22 18.88 20.79
N GLU A 572 -9.73 19.78 19.94
CA GLU A 572 -11.09 20.34 20.05
C GLU A 572 -12.06 19.68 19.05
N VAL A 573 -11.81 18.42 18.67
CA VAL A 573 -12.58 17.71 17.63
C VAL A 573 -13.82 17.06 18.23
N THR A 574 -14.99 17.35 17.66
CA THR A 574 -16.22 16.60 17.95
C THR A 574 -16.27 15.35 17.07
N TYR A 575 -16.23 14.19 17.70
CA TYR A 575 -16.30 12.91 17.01
C TYR A 575 -17.74 12.45 16.77
N LEU A 576 -17.93 11.66 15.71
CA LEU A 576 -19.16 10.94 15.42
C LEU A 576 -19.51 10.03 16.59
N SER A 577 -20.77 10.14 17.04
CA SER A 577 -21.28 9.35 18.16
C SER A 577 -22.51 8.59 17.73
N ARG A 578 -22.61 7.32 18.12
CA ARG A 578 -23.81 6.50 17.90
C ARG A 578 -25.00 6.97 18.73
N LYS A 579 -24.80 7.89 19.68
CA LYS A 579 -25.87 8.47 20.50
C LYS A 579 -27.03 9.00 19.64
N ASP A 580 -28.24 8.64 20.04
CA ASP A 580 -29.50 9.04 19.41
C ASP A 580 -29.52 8.77 17.90
N ASN A 581 -28.98 7.61 17.48
CA ASN A 581 -28.82 7.17 16.10
C ASN A 581 -28.01 8.15 15.24
N PHE A 582 -26.81 8.50 15.70
CA PHE A 582 -25.92 9.43 15.00
C PHE A 582 -26.54 10.80 14.77
N ALA A 583 -27.21 11.35 15.80
CA ALA A 583 -27.85 12.66 15.74
C ALA A 583 -26.88 13.79 15.33
N ASN A 584 -25.58 13.62 15.61
CA ASN A 584 -24.54 14.59 15.24
C ASN A 584 -23.89 14.35 13.87
N TYR A 585 -24.30 13.35 13.07
CA TYR A 585 -23.64 12.98 11.81
C TYR A 585 -23.39 14.17 10.88
N LYS A 586 -24.45 14.91 10.54
CA LYS A 586 -24.37 16.03 9.59
C LYS A 586 -23.42 17.14 10.05
N GLU A 587 -23.32 17.36 11.36
CA GLU A 587 -22.46 18.37 11.96
C GLU A 587 -21.00 17.94 11.88
N VAL A 588 -20.69 16.72 12.35
CA VAL A 588 -19.30 16.26 12.47
C VAL A 588 -18.66 15.86 11.15
N THR A 589 -19.44 15.36 10.18
CA THR A 589 -18.93 15.00 8.85
C THR A 589 -18.98 16.17 7.87
N ALA A 590 -19.30 17.38 8.33
CA ALA A 590 -19.19 18.57 7.49
C ALA A 590 -17.74 18.83 7.09
N LYS A 591 -17.55 19.64 6.04
CA LYS A 591 -16.21 20.12 5.66
C LYS A 591 -15.60 20.88 6.84
N PRO A 592 -14.35 20.59 7.23
CA PRO A 592 -13.72 21.27 8.35
C PRO A 592 -13.63 22.78 8.09
N GLU A 593 -13.98 23.57 9.10
CA GLU A 593 -13.79 25.02 9.07
C GLU A 593 -12.30 25.36 9.13
N LYS A 594 -11.94 26.57 8.68
CA LYS A 594 -10.58 27.07 8.88
C LYS A 594 -10.37 27.32 10.37
N ILE A 595 -9.64 26.43 11.01
CA ILE A 595 -9.32 26.50 12.43
C ILE A 595 -7.96 27.17 12.64
N LYS A 596 -7.83 27.92 13.75
CA LYS A 596 -6.54 28.45 14.20
C LYS A 596 -5.80 27.38 14.97
N LEU A 597 -4.48 27.34 14.82
CA LEU A 597 -3.65 26.46 15.62
C LEU A 597 -3.65 26.94 17.08
N SER A 598 -4.15 26.11 17.99
CA SER A 598 -4.17 26.44 19.43
C SER A 598 -2.75 26.49 19.99
N GLU A 599 -2.54 27.26 21.07
CA GLU A 599 -1.24 27.33 21.73
C GLU A 599 -0.83 25.97 22.34
N ALA A 600 -1.80 25.19 22.83
CA ALA A 600 -1.58 23.84 23.34
C ALA A 600 -1.09 22.89 22.23
N THR A 601 -1.77 22.87 21.08
CA THR A 601 -1.36 22.07 19.91
C THR A 601 0.01 22.52 19.41
N LYS A 602 0.24 23.83 19.31
CA LYS A 602 1.53 24.38 18.86
C LYS A 602 2.69 23.97 19.78
N ASN A 603 2.47 23.94 21.09
CA ASN A 603 3.51 23.54 22.05
C ASN A 603 3.78 22.02 22.05
N GLY A 604 2.81 21.21 21.61
CA GLY A 604 2.95 19.76 21.44
C GLY A 604 3.59 19.37 20.10
N LEU A 605 3.47 20.20 19.07
CA LEU A 605 4.11 20.00 17.77
C LEU A 605 5.59 20.39 17.83
N THR A 606 6.46 19.47 17.40
CA THR A 606 7.88 19.76 17.17
C THR A 606 8.27 19.30 15.77
N ASN A 607 9.11 20.05 15.10
CA ASN A 607 9.71 19.74 13.82
C ASN A 607 11.25 19.86 13.90
N SER A 608 11.94 19.53 12.81
CA SER A 608 13.41 19.55 12.74
C SER A 608 14.06 20.92 13.02
N SER A 609 13.29 22.02 12.92
CA SER A 609 13.77 23.39 13.13
C SER A 609 13.54 23.93 14.55
N ASP A 610 12.55 23.44 15.27
CA ASP A 610 12.19 23.91 16.63
C ASP A 610 12.38 22.85 17.73
N TYR A 611 12.70 21.60 17.35
CA TYR A 611 13.00 20.53 18.28
C TYR A 611 14.21 20.92 19.15
N LYS A 612 13.96 21.06 20.45
CA LYS A 612 14.99 21.31 21.45
C LYS A 612 15.26 20.04 22.22
N ILE A 613 16.48 19.53 22.11
CA ILE A 613 16.97 18.45 22.97
C ILE A 613 16.92 18.95 24.41
N LYS A 614 16.01 18.40 25.20
CA LYS A 614 15.95 18.61 26.65
C LYS A 614 16.75 17.47 27.29
N ASN A 615 17.98 17.76 27.70
CA ASN A 615 18.72 16.85 28.56
C ASN A 615 18.09 16.86 29.96
N ASN A 616 17.80 15.69 30.51
CA ASN A 616 17.44 15.57 31.91
C ASN A 616 18.73 15.42 32.72
N ASP A 617 18.98 16.35 33.65
CA ASP A 617 20.22 16.38 34.45
C ASP A 617 20.43 15.12 35.32
N LYS A 618 19.38 14.30 35.48
CA LYS A 618 19.47 13.01 36.17
C LYS A 618 19.95 11.86 35.27
N ASP A 619 19.94 12.05 33.95
CA ASP A 619 20.38 11.03 33.01
C ASP A 619 21.88 10.83 33.16
N LYS A 620 22.29 9.57 33.22
CA LYS A 620 23.71 9.20 33.24
C LYS A 620 24.10 8.72 31.86
N MET A 621 25.22 9.22 31.36
CA MET A 621 25.81 8.68 30.14
C MET A 621 26.03 7.17 30.31
N PRO A 622 25.61 6.34 29.33
CA PRO A 622 25.94 4.92 29.35
C PRO A 622 27.46 4.74 29.29
N GLU A 623 27.95 3.63 29.83
CA GLU A 623 29.34 3.23 29.58
C GLU A 623 29.49 2.97 28.07
N THR A 624 30.59 3.43 27.47
CA THR A 624 30.85 3.27 26.03
C THR A 624 32.32 3.04 25.77
N GLY A 625 32.65 2.30 24.72
CA GLY A 625 34.03 1.98 24.33
C GLY A 625 34.77 1.04 25.28
N VAL A 626 34.05 0.31 26.15
CA VAL A 626 34.64 -0.71 27.03
C VAL A 626 35.15 -1.88 26.20
N LYS A 627 36.31 -2.45 26.56
CA LYS A 627 36.91 -3.58 25.81
C LYS A 627 36.46 -4.92 26.36
N ASN A 628 35.17 -5.23 26.20
CA ASN A 628 34.58 -6.50 26.64
C ASN A 628 34.97 -7.70 25.77
N LYS A 629 35.63 -7.45 24.61
CA LYS A 629 36.06 -8.46 23.62
C LYS A 629 34.90 -9.32 23.13
N MET A 630 33.75 -8.69 22.93
CA MET A 630 32.58 -9.34 22.37
C MET A 630 32.33 -8.88 20.95
N SER A 631 31.56 -9.67 20.23
CA SER A 631 31.07 -9.39 18.90
C SER A 631 29.55 -9.55 18.89
N LEU A 632 28.86 -8.94 17.93
CA LEU A 632 27.40 -9.08 17.81
C LEU A 632 26.99 -10.55 17.66
N VAL A 633 27.81 -11.36 16.99
CA VAL A 633 27.52 -12.80 16.80
C VAL A 633 27.53 -13.59 18.10
N ASP A 634 28.21 -13.12 19.15
CA ASP A 634 28.21 -13.76 20.47
C ASP A 634 26.83 -13.69 21.17
N LEU A 635 25.92 -12.84 20.67
CA LEU A 635 24.57 -12.70 21.21
C LEU A 635 23.53 -13.58 20.49
N LYS A 636 23.94 -14.32 19.45
CA LYS A 636 23.04 -15.17 18.69
C LYS A 636 22.34 -16.20 19.59
N GLY A 637 21.00 -16.19 19.58
CA GLY A 637 20.17 -17.14 20.32
C GLY A 637 20.11 -16.90 21.82
N LEU A 638 20.61 -15.77 22.31
CA LEU A 638 20.43 -15.35 23.70
C LEU A 638 19.07 -14.67 23.89
N ASP A 639 18.55 -14.76 25.11
CA ASP A 639 17.33 -14.07 25.51
C ASP A 639 17.53 -12.54 25.47
N TYR A 640 16.43 -11.80 25.29
CA TYR A 640 16.44 -10.34 25.22
C TYR A 640 17.04 -9.68 26.48
N ASP A 641 16.87 -10.30 27.64
CA ASP A 641 17.35 -9.84 28.94
C ASP A 641 18.68 -10.48 29.38
N ASP A 642 19.38 -11.20 28.49
CA ASP A 642 20.70 -11.72 28.78
C ASP A 642 21.69 -10.57 29.04
N LYS A 643 22.42 -10.66 30.16
CA LYS A 643 23.38 -9.64 30.63
C LYS A 643 24.53 -9.36 29.65
N LYS A 644 24.72 -10.20 28.63
CA LYS A 644 25.67 -9.93 27.55
C LYS A 644 25.21 -8.80 26.64
N TRP A 645 23.91 -8.48 26.55
CA TRP A 645 23.44 -7.30 25.83
C TRP A 645 24.05 -6.02 26.39
N ASP A 646 24.00 -5.84 27.71
CA ASP A 646 24.60 -4.67 28.40
C ASP A 646 26.09 -4.56 28.09
N LYS A 647 26.84 -5.67 28.20
CA LYS A 647 28.27 -5.69 27.88
C LYS A 647 28.56 -5.33 26.43
N LEU A 648 27.67 -5.65 25.49
CA LEU A 648 27.86 -5.35 24.08
C LEU A 648 27.65 -3.85 23.85
N LEU A 649 26.58 -3.31 24.45
CA LEU A 649 26.25 -1.89 24.42
C LEU A 649 27.36 -1.04 25.07
N ASP A 650 27.91 -1.48 26.22
CA ASP A 650 29.06 -0.83 26.87
C ASP A 650 30.30 -0.80 25.97
N GLN A 651 30.45 -1.79 25.09
CA GLN A 651 31.57 -1.86 24.15
C GLN A 651 31.37 -0.97 22.93
N MET A 652 30.13 -0.65 22.56
CA MET A 652 29.85 0.23 21.43
C MET A 652 30.46 1.62 21.65
N THR A 653 30.99 2.21 20.57
CA THR A 653 31.45 3.60 20.61
C THR A 653 30.31 4.54 20.28
N VAL A 654 30.31 5.75 20.86
CA VAL A 654 29.35 6.82 20.51
C VAL A 654 29.35 7.11 19.00
N LYS A 655 30.52 6.99 18.34
CA LYS A 655 30.62 7.16 16.89
C LYS A 655 29.84 6.08 16.14
N ASP A 656 29.99 4.81 16.51
CA ASP A 656 29.27 3.72 15.87
C ASP A 656 27.76 3.83 16.12
N MET A 657 27.36 4.17 17.36
CA MET A 657 25.96 4.46 17.69
C MET A 657 25.39 5.59 16.81
N SER A 658 26.12 6.71 16.70
CA SER A 658 25.72 7.83 15.86
C SER A 658 25.64 7.44 14.38
N ASN A 659 26.59 6.65 13.89
CA ASN A 659 26.63 6.22 12.49
C ASN A 659 25.43 5.32 12.14
N ILE A 660 25.10 4.35 13.01
CA ILE A 660 23.93 3.47 12.81
C ILE A 660 22.66 4.30 12.66
N ILE A 661 22.47 5.32 13.52
CA ILE A 661 21.27 6.17 13.50
C ILE A 661 21.26 7.09 12.27
N THR A 662 22.40 7.71 11.95
CA THR A 662 22.46 8.75 10.89
C THR A 662 22.54 8.21 9.48
N TYR A 663 22.94 6.95 9.30
CA TYR A 663 23.11 6.31 7.99
C TYR A 663 22.21 5.06 7.81
N GLY A 664 21.08 4.99 8.54
CA GLY A 664 20.18 3.84 8.56
C GLY A 664 19.15 3.74 7.41
N GLY A 665 19.29 4.52 6.33
CA GLY A 665 18.36 4.49 5.20
C GLY A 665 18.74 3.42 4.16
N TYR A 666 17.86 2.44 3.95
CA TYR A 666 18.04 1.28 3.04
C TYR A 666 19.20 0.34 3.39
N GLN A 667 19.80 0.54 4.56
CA GLN A 667 20.93 -0.24 5.05
C GLN A 667 21.10 -0.03 6.55
N THR A 668 21.79 -0.95 7.21
CA THR A 668 22.40 -0.69 8.52
C THR A 668 23.92 -0.68 8.35
N VAL A 669 24.58 0.42 8.69
CA VAL A 669 26.04 0.51 8.53
C VAL A 669 26.80 -0.39 9.50
N GLU A 670 28.07 -0.64 9.16
CA GLU A 670 29.01 -1.38 10.01
C GLU A 670 29.21 -0.67 11.37
N ALA A 671 29.26 -1.45 12.46
CA ALA A 671 29.73 -0.97 13.76
C ALA A 671 30.92 -1.82 14.22
N LYS A 672 32.12 -1.27 13.93
CA LYS A 672 33.41 -1.93 14.15
C LYS A 672 33.70 -2.23 15.60
N SER A 673 33.18 -1.42 16.52
CA SER A 673 33.36 -1.65 17.95
C SER A 673 32.78 -2.97 18.42
N VAL A 674 31.81 -3.56 17.70
CA VAL A 674 31.13 -4.80 18.08
C VAL A 674 31.10 -5.82 16.94
N ASP A 675 31.98 -5.66 15.94
CA ASP A 675 32.05 -6.53 14.75
C ASP A 675 30.68 -6.74 14.06
N LYS A 676 29.80 -5.73 14.12
CA LYS A 676 28.54 -5.75 13.38
C LYS A 676 28.82 -5.41 11.92
N LEU A 677 28.43 -6.31 11.02
CA LEU A 677 28.52 -6.11 9.58
C LEU A 677 27.46 -5.12 9.07
N GLN A 678 27.72 -4.57 7.88
CA GLN A 678 26.73 -3.81 7.13
C GLN A 678 25.64 -4.75 6.59
N THR A 679 24.38 -4.30 6.60
CA THR A 679 23.24 -5.00 5.99
C THR A 679 22.49 -4.08 5.04
N TYR A 680 21.68 -4.65 4.16
CA TYR A 680 20.81 -3.92 3.24
C TYR A 680 19.34 -4.20 3.54
N ASP A 681 18.52 -3.16 3.39
CA ASP A 681 17.08 -3.18 3.65
C ASP A 681 16.36 -2.55 2.47
N PHE A 682 15.52 -3.32 1.77
CA PHE A 682 14.92 -2.91 0.49
C PHE A 682 13.39 -2.84 0.57
N ASP A 683 12.82 -2.01 -0.30
CA ASP A 683 11.40 -2.04 -0.64
C ASP A 683 11.01 -3.38 -1.28
N GLY A 684 9.74 -3.69 -1.53
CA GLY A 684 8.54 -3.00 -1.11
C GLY A 684 7.41 -3.98 -0.78
N PRO A 685 6.24 -3.50 -0.35
CA PRO A 685 5.17 -4.36 0.15
C PRO A 685 4.60 -5.38 -0.85
N GLN A 686 4.90 -5.26 -2.15
CA GLN A 686 4.50 -6.20 -3.20
C GLN A 686 5.60 -7.23 -3.58
N GLY A 687 6.83 -7.06 -3.11
CA GLY A 687 7.98 -7.91 -3.43
C GLY A 687 9.26 -7.10 -3.36
N ILE A 688 10.43 -7.75 -3.37
CA ILE A 688 11.70 -7.04 -3.19
C ILE A 688 12.00 -6.15 -4.41
N SER A 689 12.29 -4.88 -4.17
CA SER A 689 12.67 -3.88 -5.17
C SER A 689 13.65 -2.86 -4.58
N SER A 690 14.46 -2.23 -5.43
CA SER A 690 15.43 -1.24 -5.00
C SER A 690 15.49 -0.09 -6.00
N PHE A 691 15.55 1.14 -5.48
CA PHE A 691 15.84 2.34 -6.27
C PHE A 691 17.34 2.50 -6.58
N PHE A 692 18.20 1.79 -5.85
CA PHE A 692 19.65 1.99 -5.87
C PHE A 692 20.41 0.85 -6.55
N VAL A 693 19.86 -0.36 -6.53
CA VAL A 693 20.56 -1.55 -7.06
C VAL A 693 19.72 -2.23 -8.13
N GLU A 694 20.36 -2.68 -9.20
CA GLU A 694 19.71 -3.43 -10.28
C GLU A 694 19.43 -4.89 -9.88
N THR A 695 18.56 -5.06 -8.87
CA THR A 695 18.05 -6.35 -8.42
C THR A 695 16.56 -6.25 -8.08
N SER A 696 15.82 -7.30 -8.37
CA SER A 696 14.39 -7.39 -8.08
C SER A 696 14.02 -8.82 -7.71
N GLY A 697 13.00 -8.94 -6.85
CA GLY A 697 12.34 -10.19 -6.52
C GLY A 697 11.12 -10.44 -7.40
N THR A 698 10.32 -11.43 -7.00
CA THR A 698 9.04 -11.72 -7.66
C THR A 698 8.05 -10.57 -7.43
N ALA A 699 7.34 -10.19 -8.48
CA ALA A 699 6.20 -9.30 -8.39
C ALA A 699 4.95 -10.07 -7.92
N PHE A 700 4.75 -10.16 -6.60
CA PHE A 700 3.58 -10.83 -6.01
C PHE A 700 2.29 -10.01 -6.22
N PRO A 701 1.10 -10.55 -5.91
CA PRO A 701 -0.12 -9.76 -5.93
C PRO A 701 -0.10 -8.65 -4.87
N THR A 702 -0.90 -7.61 -5.08
CA THR A 702 -1.04 -6.51 -4.14
C THR A 702 -1.60 -6.99 -2.80
N ALA A 703 -1.36 -6.25 -1.73
CA ALA A 703 -1.87 -6.59 -0.39
C ALA A 703 -3.40 -6.71 -0.39
N THR A 704 -4.09 -5.88 -1.16
CA THR A 704 -5.54 -5.98 -1.37
C THR A 704 -5.95 -7.32 -1.99
N MET A 705 -5.20 -7.82 -2.98
CA MET A 705 -5.46 -9.13 -3.61
C MET A 705 -5.21 -10.28 -2.64
N ILE A 706 -4.15 -10.20 -1.84
CA ILE A 706 -3.82 -11.19 -0.82
C ILE A 706 -4.91 -11.21 0.27
N ALA A 707 -5.35 -10.04 0.75
CA ALA A 707 -6.46 -9.93 1.68
C ALA A 707 -7.75 -10.52 1.11
N ALA A 708 -8.00 -10.33 -0.20
CA ALA A 708 -9.19 -10.86 -0.87
C ALA A 708 -9.23 -12.40 -0.93
N THR A 709 -8.09 -13.08 -0.71
CA THR A 709 -8.06 -14.54 -0.56
C THR A 709 -8.77 -15.01 0.71
N TRP A 710 -8.77 -14.19 1.78
CA TRP A 710 -9.18 -14.60 3.12
C TRP A 710 -8.51 -15.92 3.57
N ASN A 711 -7.24 -16.11 3.17
CA ASN A 711 -6.48 -17.33 3.40
C ASN A 711 -5.12 -16.98 4.03
N ILE A 712 -4.98 -17.29 5.32
CA ILE A 712 -3.77 -16.98 6.10
C ILE A 712 -2.57 -17.78 5.59
N ASP A 713 -2.77 -19.03 5.17
CA ASP A 713 -1.68 -19.90 4.69
C ASP A 713 -1.05 -19.34 3.42
N LEU A 714 -1.85 -18.76 2.51
CA LEU A 714 -1.35 -18.11 1.31
C LEU A 714 -0.59 -16.81 1.62
N ALA A 715 -1.04 -16.08 2.64
CA ALA A 715 -0.33 -14.90 3.12
C ALA A 715 1.03 -15.31 3.75
N GLU A 716 1.05 -16.33 4.59
CA GLU A 716 2.27 -16.87 5.21
C GLU A 716 3.26 -17.39 4.16
N ALA A 717 2.79 -18.21 3.21
CA ALA A 717 3.60 -18.72 2.11
C ALA A 717 4.25 -17.59 1.28
N ARG A 718 3.56 -16.47 1.12
CA ARG A 718 4.13 -15.28 0.47
C ARG A 718 5.25 -14.66 1.31
N GLY A 719 5.05 -14.52 2.62
CA GLY A 719 6.10 -14.05 3.52
C GLY A 719 7.36 -14.92 3.45
N GLU A 720 7.18 -16.25 3.47
CA GLU A 720 8.28 -17.20 3.35
C GLU A 720 9.01 -17.07 2.01
N ALA A 721 8.26 -16.89 0.92
CA ALA A 721 8.80 -16.68 -0.41
C ALA A 721 9.65 -15.40 -0.50
N VAL A 722 9.20 -14.30 0.11
CA VAL A 722 9.99 -13.05 0.21
C VAL A 722 11.25 -13.27 1.04
N GLY A 723 11.18 -13.98 2.17
CA GLY A 723 12.34 -14.30 3.00
C GLY A 723 13.39 -15.15 2.28
N GLU A 724 12.95 -16.13 1.49
CA GLU A 724 13.84 -16.95 0.66
C GLU A 724 14.52 -16.12 -0.44
N GLU A 725 13.79 -15.23 -1.11
CA GLU A 725 14.37 -14.32 -2.09
C GLU A 725 15.39 -13.37 -1.45
N ALA A 726 15.06 -12.77 -0.30
CA ALA A 726 15.94 -11.91 0.47
C ALA A 726 17.24 -12.63 0.85
N ALA A 727 17.15 -13.88 1.31
CA ALA A 727 18.31 -14.70 1.66
C ALA A 727 19.23 -14.99 0.46
N GLN A 728 18.67 -15.17 -0.74
CA GLN A 728 19.47 -15.41 -1.97
C GLN A 728 20.24 -14.18 -2.42
N ILE A 729 19.63 -13.01 -2.29
CA ILE A 729 20.21 -11.75 -2.76
C ILE A 729 20.94 -10.98 -1.66
N GLY A 730 21.01 -11.52 -0.43
CA GLY A 730 21.82 -10.96 0.66
C GLY A 730 21.19 -9.76 1.36
N ILE A 731 19.86 -9.70 1.41
CA ILE A 731 19.08 -8.65 2.08
C ILE A 731 18.69 -9.13 3.47
N SER A 732 18.75 -8.24 4.45
CA SER A 732 18.41 -8.53 5.86
C SER A 732 17.16 -7.80 6.36
N GLY A 733 16.71 -6.76 5.66
CA GLY A 733 15.50 -6.03 5.99
C GLY A 733 14.57 -5.88 4.79
N TRP A 734 13.27 -5.94 5.05
CA TRP A 734 12.22 -5.71 4.08
C TRP A 734 11.33 -4.58 4.57
N TYR A 735 11.14 -3.54 3.75
CA TYR A 735 10.19 -2.47 4.02
C TYR A 735 8.77 -2.92 3.64
N GLY A 736 8.28 -3.86 4.43
CA GLY A 736 6.96 -4.45 4.34
C GLY A 736 6.71 -5.41 5.51
N PRO A 737 5.48 -5.92 5.65
CA PRO A 737 4.28 -5.52 4.90
C PRO A 737 3.80 -4.12 5.30
N ALA A 738 3.14 -3.41 4.39
CA ALA A 738 2.43 -2.18 4.72
C ALA A 738 0.98 -2.49 5.16
N MET A 739 0.50 -1.80 6.19
CA MET A 739 -0.70 -2.22 6.93
C MET A 739 -1.57 -1.07 7.44
N ASN A 740 -1.54 0.08 6.76
CA ASN A 740 -2.47 1.16 7.07
C ASN A 740 -3.92 0.75 6.77
N ILE A 741 -4.87 1.39 7.44
CA ILE A 741 -6.30 1.15 7.22
C ILE A 741 -6.74 1.82 5.92
N HIS A 742 -7.59 1.16 5.13
CA HIS A 742 -8.31 1.78 4.02
C HIS A 742 -9.40 2.72 4.58
N ARG A 743 -8.99 3.87 5.12
CA ARG A 743 -9.90 4.86 5.71
C ARG A 743 -10.82 5.46 4.65
N SER A 744 -10.26 5.76 3.48
CA SER A 744 -10.96 6.32 2.33
C SER A 744 -10.59 5.53 1.09
N ALA A 745 -11.54 5.34 0.18
CA ALA A 745 -11.29 4.74 -1.12
C ALA A 745 -10.30 5.57 -1.97
N PHE A 746 -10.17 6.87 -1.69
CA PHE A 746 -9.29 7.78 -2.43
C PHE A 746 -7.83 7.75 -1.99
N ALA A 747 -7.46 6.98 -0.97
CA ALA A 747 -6.07 6.92 -0.54
C ALA A 747 -5.17 6.27 -1.62
N GLY A 748 -4.09 6.98 -1.99
CA GLY A 748 -3.20 6.60 -3.10
C GLY A 748 -2.53 5.23 -2.93
N ARG A 749 -2.19 4.88 -1.69
CA ARG A 749 -1.45 3.66 -1.34
C ARG A 749 -2.33 2.47 -0.91
N ASN A 750 -3.66 2.53 -1.06
CA ASN A 750 -4.53 1.40 -0.66
C ASN A 750 -4.13 0.07 -1.33
N PHE A 751 -3.53 0.09 -2.52
CA PHE A 751 -3.08 -1.13 -3.19
C PHE A 751 -2.12 -1.97 -2.34
N GLU A 752 -1.23 -1.34 -1.57
CA GLU A 752 -0.23 -2.05 -0.76
C GLU A 752 -0.67 -2.28 0.68
N TYR A 753 -1.92 -1.97 1.01
CA TYR A 753 -2.54 -2.27 2.30
C TYR A 753 -3.64 -3.34 2.17
N TYR A 754 -3.98 -3.97 3.31
CA TYR A 754 -4.91 -5.12 3.40
C TYR A 754 -6.31 -4.76 3.94
N ASN A 755 -6.53 -3.50 4.35
CA ASN A 755 -7.58 -3.01 5.28
C ASN A 755 -7.33 -3.38 6.77
N GLY A 756 -7.43 -2.41 7.69
CA GLY A 756 -7.11 -2.55 9.12
C GLY A 756 -8.01 -3.51 9.90
N THR A 757 -9.21 -3.81 9.41
CA THR A 757 -10.03 -4.87 10.02
C THR A 757 -9.48 -6.27 9.69
N SER A 758 -8.66 -6.36 8.66
CA SER A 758 -7.90 -7.53 8.24
C SER A 758 -6.61 -7.74 9.05
N LEU A 759 -6.35 -6.96 10.11
CA LEU A 759 -5.15 -7.15 10.95
C LEU A 759 -5.04 -8.58 11.53
N LYS A 760 -6.15 -9.30 11.70
CA LYS A 760 -6.14 -10.73 12.05
C LYS A 760 -5.72 -11.66 10.90
N ILE A 761 -5.89 -11.23 9.64
CA ILE A 761 -5.28 -11.89 8.46
C ILE A 761 -3.74 -11.79 8.52
N ILE A 762 -3.20 -10.74 9.17
CA ILE A 762 -1.78 -10.34 9.07
C ILE A 762 -0.98 -10.66 10.34
N SER A 763 -1.62 -10.92 11.49
CA SER A 763 -0.88 -11.35 12.69
C SER A 763 0.10 -12.52 12.44
N PRO A 764 -0.19 -13.47 11.53
CA PRO A 764 0.77 -14.51 11.12
C PRO A 764 1.87 -13.99 10.18
N LEU A 765 1.56 -13.07 9.25
CA LEU A 765 2.56 -12.39 8.42
C LEU A 765 3.62 -11.63 9.23
N ALA A 766 3.21 -11.01 10.35
CA ALA A 766 4.14 -10.37 11.29
C ALA A 766 5.08 -11.39 11.97
N SER A 767 4.70 -12.67 12.04
CA SER A 767 5.54 -13.74 12.56
C SER A 767 6.57 -14.26 11.54
N VAL A 768 6.34 -14.07 10.24
CA VAL A 768 7.30 -14.45 9.17
C VAL A 768 8.50 -13.48 9.09
N VAL A 769 8.38 -12.28 9.68
CA VAL A 769 9.51 -11.35 9.85
C VAL A 769 10.46 -11.80 10.99
N ARG A 770 10.12 -12.85 11.76
CA ARG A 770 11.05 -13.48 12.71
C ARG A 770 11.91 -14.53 12.00
N VAL A 771 12.99 -14.09 11.35
CA VAL A 771 14.12 -14.96 10.96
C VAL A 771 15.40 -14.45 11.60
#